data_AF-A0A923D250-F1
#
_entry.id   AF-A0A923D250-F1
#
_cell.length_a   1.000
_cell.length_b   1.000
_cell.length_c   1.000
_cell.angle_alpha   90.00
_cell.angle_beta   90.00
_cell.angle_gamma   90.00
#
_symmetry.space_group_name_H-M   'P 1'
#
loop_
_entity.id
_entity.type
_entity.pdbx_description
1 polymer ?
#
loop_
_entity_poly.entity_id
_entity_poly.type
_entity_poly.pdbx_seq_one_letter_code
_entity_poly.pdbx_strand_id
1 'polypeptide(L)'
;MNGSIHREGLENPVLLFPIRFQHQRLLDSCESAEVLSQNELVNIINYIHFMDRPVFALFQHRSYGENILVKAYPEPCLGTELTCRWDETGFRHAMTAFQLMWLLIPHDQTVILIPLRGSESMDGGFSLTLPAESYAVNERRSSRFFCQNVSAELMQNGEIAHGELVDLGHRAFHIRIKPEAIRIKGWFNPDVPATVRLYSGRENIFYGSCRCVRRLENHQSEGIVFAPENGHIPRFQPKRIRNPRRRLTPAPTAVFSHPFLRKRIRRDIFDLATTGFSIRDDADEAVLMPGMMISNLSIMHAGITIANCAVQIIYRRTEANTTLCGVAILDMDIHAYSRINQLLSAHADPHISVSTQVDMDALWEFFFQAGFIYPTKYGFFQTYRKSYLETYRKLYQDNPDVARHITYEENGKIYGHMSMVRAYERAWLIQHHAAIPMENKMPGYVVLRHMMLFLNGAYPLPSAKMDYVMCFFRPENKFPDRVFGGFARDLNNPRGCSLDLFAYLAVAAKGASMPLPEAWSLKEISLSEMWELDHFYRRTSGGLFLDVLQRQLKPGEESLREVSERHGLTRKWSIYGLFHENRPACVMVVNQSDFGVNLSEILNSITVLVIEPELLAWDVLLSAVSQLAVVYDLDKVPLLIYPDTYVEAKGVPCEKRYNMWIVDMRYSNLFMEFVQRKFRMKYE
;
A
#
# COMPACT_ATOMS: atom_id res chain seq x y z
N MET A 1 51.98 17.75 33.08
CA MET A 1 51.74 19.01 33.82
C MET A 1 50.29 19.40 33.62
N ASN A 2 49.56 19.48 34.73
CA ASN A 2 48.29 20.21 34.99
C ASN A 2 47.07 19.76 34.16
N GLY A 3 46.02 19.14 34.70
CA GLY A 3 45.43 19.12 36.05
C GLY A 3 43.93 19.44 35.87
N SER A 4 42.96 18.59 36.20
CA SER A 4 42.30 18.41 37.51
C SER A 4 41.06 17.54 37.23
N ILE A 5 40.89 16.36 37.83
CA ILE A 5 40.23 16.07 39.13
C ILE A 5 39.13 17.07 39.49
N HIS A 6 37.87 16.70 39.21
CA HIS A 6 36.72 16.78 40.12
C HIS A 6 35.51 16.08 39.45
N ARG A 7 35.22 14.84 39.86
CA ARG A 7 33.89 14.22 39.75
C ARG A 7 33.53 13.71 41.14
N GLU A 8 33.13 14.62 42.00
CA GLU A 8 32.22 14.32 43.11
C GLU A 8 30.92 15.04 42.80
N GLY A 9 29.87 14.25 42.61
CA GLY A 9 28.55 14.71 42.20
C GLY A 9 27.55 13.60 42.43
N LEU A 10 27.39 13.22 43.70
CA LEU A 10 26.19 12.62 44.29
C LEU A 10 25.50 11.56 43.43
N GLU A 11 26.07 10.35 43.43
CA GLU A 11 25.24 9.14 43.31
C GLU A 11 24.29 9.12 44.50
N ASN A 12 23.08 9.62 44.29
CA ASN A 12 21.95 9.25 45.11
C ASN A 12 21.53 7.87 44.58
N PRO A 13 21.80 6.75 45.27
CA PRO A 13 21.22 5.49 44.86
C PRO A 13 19.71 5.68 45.01
N VAL A 14 18.99 5.76 43.89
CA VAL A 14 17.54 5.67 43.92
C VAL A 14 17.25 4.32 44.55
N LEU A 15 16.89 4.34 45.83
CA LEU A 15 16.29 3.21 46.52
C LEU A 15 15.02 2.88 45.74
N LEU A 16 15.13 1.93 44.81
CA LEU A 16 14.00 1.31 44.15
C LEU A 16 13.22 0.59 45.25
N PHE A 17 12.18 1.25 45.76
CA PHE A 17 11.23 0.62 46.67
C PHE A 17 10.62 -0.60 45.97
N PRO A 18 10.50 -1.74 46.66
CA PRO A 18 9.95 -2.96 46.07
C PRO A 18 8.48 -2.74 45.66
N ILE A 19 8.06 -3.41 44.58
CA ILE A 19 6.73 -3.21 44.00
C ILE A 19 5.69 -3.82 44.96
N ARG A 20 4.77 -2.99 45.48
CA ARG A 20 3.66 -3.47 46.32
C ARG A 20 2.73 -4.36 45.50
N PHE A 21 2.48 -5.59 45.96
CA PHE A 21 1.60 -6.55 45.30
C PHE A 21 0.18 -6.44 45.85
N GLN A 22 -0.78 -6.05 45.00
CA GLN A 22 -2.18 -5.82 45.37
C GLN A 22 -3.16 -6.83 44.73
N HIS A 23 -2.65 -7.94 44.19
CA HIS A 23 -3.45 -8.92 43.44
C HIS A 23 -3.70 -10.21 44.25
N GLN A 24 -4.30 -10.08 45.44
CA GLN A 24 -4.55 -11.22 46.35
C GLN A 24 -5.34 -12.36 45.67
N ARG A 25 -6.32 -12.01 44.83
CA ARG A 25 -7.15 -12.97 44.08
C ARG A 25 -6.33 -13.96 43.24
N LEU A 26 -5.18 -13.52 42.71
CA LEU A 26 -4.29 -14.35 41.90
C LEU A 26 -3.73 -15.54 42.68
N LEU A 27 -3.56 -15.40 43.99
CA LEU A 27 -3.13 -16.47 44.88
C LEU A 27 -4.31 -17.39 45.28
N ASP A 28 -5.53 -16.85 45.32
CA ASP A 28 -6.75 -17.59 45.64
C ASP A 28 -7.23 -18.47 44.46
N SER A 29 -6.79 -18.16 43.23
CA SER A 29 -7.17 -18.87 41.99
C SER A 29 -6.44 -20.19 41.74
N CYS A 30 -5.54 -20.63 42.64
CA CYS A 30 -4.81 -21.90 42.53
C CYS A 30 -5.73 -23.13 42.56
N GLU A 31 -6.89 -23.06 43.24
CA GLU A 31 -7.81 -24.20 43.38
C GLU A 31 -8.44 -24.66 42.06
N SER A 32 -8.48 -23.79 41.04
CA SER A 32 -9.03 -24.08 39.71
C SER A 32 -7.99 -24.03 38.58
N ALA A 33 -6.70 -23.94 38.91
CA ALA A 33 -5.62 -23.75 37.95
C ALA A 33 -5.14 -25.08 37.32
N GLU A 34 -4.53 -24.99 36.14
CA GLU A 34 -3.85 -26.13 35.53
C GLU A 34 -2.60 -26.47 36.33
N VAL A 35 -2.42 -27.76 36.65
CA VAL A 35 -1.29 -28.26 37.44
C VAL A 35 -0.16 -28.65 36.49
N LEU A 36 1.00 -28.03 36.65
CA LEU A 36 2.21 -28.37 35.91
C LEU A 36 3.03 -29.40 36.68
N SER A 37 3.56 -30.38 35.96
CA SER A 37 4.48 -31.37 36.53
C SER A 37 5.85 -30.75 36.82
N GLN A 38 6.59 -31.37 37.75
CA GLN A 38 7.94 -30.92 38.12
C GLN A 38 8.91 -30.88 36.91
N ASN A 39 8.80 -31.83 35.97
CA ASN A 39 9.64 -31.87 34.78
C ASN A 39 9.35 -30.71 33.80
N GLU A 40 8.07 -30.38 33.61
CA GLU A 40 7.67 -29.22 32.80
C GLU A 40 8.19 -27.92 33.43
N LEU A 41 8.07 -27.80 34.75
CA LEU A 41 8.55 -26.64 35.51
C LEU A 41 10.06 -26.44 35.36
N VAL A 42 10.85 -27.51 35.44
CA VAL A 42 12.31 -27.48 35.24
C VAL A 42 12.66 -27.01 33.82
N ASN A 43 11.97 -27.52 32.79
CA ASN A 43 12.19 -27.10 31.41
C ASN A 43 11.86 -25.62 31.20
N ILE A 44 10.78 -25.13 31.82
CA ILE A 44 10.37 -23.72 31.79
C ILE A 44 11.42 -22.83 32.45
N ILE A 45 11.87 -23.19 33.65
CA ILE A 45 12.91 -22.44 34.38
C ILE A 45 14.21 -22.41 33.56
N ASN A 46 14.62 -23.54 32.99
CA ASN A 46 15.81 -23.60 32.15
C ASN A 46 15.67 -22.78 30.86
N TYR A 47 14.48 -22.73 30.26
CA TYR A 47 14.19 -21.82 29.14
C TYR A 47 14.31 -20.35 29.57
N ILE A 48 13.81 -19.99 30.76
CA ILE A 48 13.90 -18.62 31.30
C ILE A 48 15.34 -18.21 31.56
N HIS A 49 16.12 -19.09 32.19
CA HIS A 49 17.56 -18.91 32.37
C HIS A 49 18.27 -18.77 31.01
N PHE A 50 18.00 -19.67 30.05
CA PHE A 50 18.60 -19.63 28.72
C PHE A 50 18.30 -18.32 27.96
N MET A 51 17.12 -17.73 28.19
CA MET A 51 16.71 -16.45 27.61
C MET A 51 17.12 -15.22 28.45
N ASP A 52 17.89 -15.41 29.53
CA ASP A 52 18.30 -14.37 30.49
C ASP A 52 17.13 -13.52 31.01
N ARG A 53 16.01 -14.20 31.32
CA ARG A 53 14.78 -13.54 31.80
C ARG A 53 14.66 -13.64 33.32
N PRO A 54 14.06 -12.62 33.96
CA PRO A 54 13.84 -12.65 35.40
C PRO A 54 12.62 -13.48 35.80
N VAL A 55 12.65 -13.94 37.04
CA VAL A 55 11.52 -14.44 37.82
C VAL A 55 11.22 -13.46 38.95
N PHE A 56 10.06 -13.61 39.58
CA PHE A 56 9.65 -12.69 40.64
C PHE A 56 9.30 -13.42 41.93
N ALA A 57 9.99 -13.07 43.01
CA ALA A 57 9.75 -13.58 44.35
C ALA A 57 8.73 -12.70 45.08
N LEU A 58 7.63 -13.29 45.55
CA LEU A 58 6.62 -12.60 46.35
C LEU A 58 6.91 -12.77 47.84
N PHE A 59 7.12 -11.65 48.52
CA PHE A 59 7.39 -11.57 49.94
C PHE A 59 6.21 -10.96 50.68
N GLN A 60 5.96 -11.44 51.90
CA GLN A 60 4.99 -10.86 52.83
C GLN A 60 5.69 -10.32 54.07
N HIS A 61 5.37 -9.11 54.50
CA HIS A 61 5.89 -8.54 55.74
C HIS A 61 5.31 -9.28 56.95
N ARG A 62 6.17 -9.81 57.82
CA ARG A 62 5.78 -10.66 58.97
C ARG A 62 4.81 -9.96 59.93
N SER A 63 5.01 -8.67 60.18
CA SER A 63 4.20 -7.90 61.15
C SER A 63 3.01 -7.12 60.57
N TYR A 64 3.01 -6.80 59.27
CA TYR A 64 2.03 -5.87 58.67
C TYR A 64 1.21 -6.49 57.54
N GLY A 65 1.52 -7.74 57.13
CA GLY A 65 0.78 -8.46 56.10
C GLY A 65 0.92 -7.90 54.68
N GLU A 66 1.71 -6.83 54.48
CA GLU A 66 1.92 -6.21 53.17
C GLU A 66 2.76 -7.12 52.27
N ASN A 67 2.32 -7.26 51.01
CA ASN A 67 3.01 -8.07 50.03
C ASN A 67 3.85 -7.21 49.07
N ILE A 68 5.05 -7.67 48.75
CA ILE A 68 5.97 -7.02 47.82
C ILE A 68 6.56 -8.02 46.83
N LEU A 69 6.86 -7.57 45.61
CA LEU A 69 7.52 -8.34 44.57
C LEU A 69 8.98 -7.91 44.42
N VAL A 70 9.87 -8.90 44.43
CA VAL A 70 11.31 -8.73 44.25
C VAL A 70 11.76 -9.51 43.03
N LYS A 71 12.57 -8.88 42.18
CA LYS A 71 13.08 -9.48 40.94
C LYS A 71 14.31 -10.36 41.23
N ALA A 72 14.37 -11.52 40.59
CA ALA A 72 15.49 -12.47 40.70
C ALA A 72 15.77 -13.13 39.34
N TYR A 73 16.95 -13.72 39.20
CA TYR A 73 17.41 -14.42 37.99
C TYR A 73 17.70 -15.88 38.34
N PRO A 74 17.04 -16.85 37.69
CA PRO A 74 17.30 -18.27 37.97
C PRO A 74 18.63 -18.71 37.38
N GLU A 75 19.32 -19.58 38.08
CA GLU A 75 20.45 -20.38 37.58
C GLU A 75 19.92 -21.66 36.89
N PRO A 76 20.76 -22.41 36.15
CA PRO A 76 20.36 -23.69 35.58
C PRO A 76 19.79 -24.63 36.65
N CYS A 77 18.55 -25.08 36.43
CA CYS A 77 17.88 -26.02 37.32
C CYS A 77 18.22 -27.45 36.88
N LEU A 78 18.96 -28.15 37.72
CA LEU A 78 19.36 -29.54 37.51
C LEU A 78 18.57 -30.43 38.48
N GLY A 79 17.66 -31.26 37.94
CA GLY A 79 16.79 -32.10 38.75
C GLY A 79 15.67 -31.29 39.40
N THR A 80 15.75 -31.04 40.71
CA THR A 80 14.65 -30.39 41.47
C THR A 80 15.11 -29.18 42.26
N GLU A 81 16.40 -28.85 42.29
CA GLU A 81 16.90 -27.67 42.99
C GLU A 81 16.99 -26.48 42.05
N LEU A 82 16.37 -25.38 42.48
CA LEU A 82 16.44 -24.09 41.82
C LEU A 82 17.22 -23.12 42.71
N THR A 83 18.27 -22.53 42.15
CA THR A 83 18.99 -21.40 42.74
C THR A 83 18.64 -20.15 41.96
N CYS A 84 18.37 -19.04 42.66
CA CYS A 84 18.06 -17.76 42.06
C CYS A 84 18.93 -16.67 42.68
N ARG A 85 19.48 -15.78 41.85
CA ARG A 85 20.24 -14.60 42.28
C ARG A 85 19.34 -13.38 42.33
N TRP A 86 19.48 -12.55 43.36
CA TRP A 86 18.75 -11.29 43.45
C TRP A 86 19.25 -10.30 42.40
N ASP A 87 18.34 -9.51 41.83
CA ASP A 87 18.73 -8.35 41.02
C ASP A 87 19.54 -7.38 41.90
N GLU A 88 20.58 -6.72 41.37
CA GLU A 88 21.57 -5.92 42.13
C GLU A 88 20.99 -4.69 42.85
N THR A 89 19.67 -4.50 42.80
CA THR A 89 18.92 -3.47 43.51
C THR A 89 18.95 -3.68 45.03
N GLY A 90 19.19 -2.59 45.79
CA GLY A 90 19.57 -2.55 47.21
C GLY A 90 18.60 -3.09 48.27
N PHE A 91 17.72 -4.05 47.94
CA PHE A 91 16.80 -4.70 48.88
C PHE A 91 17.46 -5.80 49.73
N ARG A 92 18.75 -5.68 50.07
CA ARG A 92 19.45 -6.69 50.88
C ARG A 92 19.21 -6.52 52.39
N HIS A 93 18.88 -5.31 52.84
CA HIS A 93 18.87 -4.97 54.28
C HIS A 93 17.52 -5.15 54.99
N ALA A 94 16.43 -5.41 54.25
CA ALA A 94 15.09 -5.53 54.82
C ALA A 94 14.51 -6.95 54.81
N MET A 95 15.19 -7.94 54.22
CA MET A 95 14.63 -9.28 53.98
C MET A 95 14.28 -10.08 55.24
N THR A 96 14.91 -9.79 56.39
CA THR A 96 14.59 -10.46 57.67
C THR A 96 13.17 -10.17 58.16
N ALA A 97 12.62 -8.99 57.84
CA ALA A 97 11.26 -8.59 58.19
C ALA A 97 10.19 -9.24 57.28
N PHE A 98 10.61 -9.89 56.19
CA PHE A 98 9.73 -10.50 55.21
C PHE A 98 9.84 -12.02 55.20
N GLN A 99 8.80 -12.68 54.71
CA GLN A 99 8.76 -14.10 54.45
C GLN A 99 8.51 -14.31 52.95
N LEU A 100 9.33 -15.14 52.31
CA LEU A 100 9.14 -15.53 50.93
C LEU A 100 7.97 -16.52 50.85
N MET A 101 6.97 -16.22 50.02
CA MET A 101 5.72 -16.97 49.95
C MET A 101 5.59 -17.75 48.63
N TRP A 102 5.88 -17.09 47.52
CA TRP A 102 5.68 -17.63 46.18
C TRP A 102 6.81 -17.23 45.25
N LEU A 103 7.12 -18.09 44.28
CA LEU A 103 7.86 -17.70 43.08
C LEU A 103 6.87 -17.57 41.92
N LEU A 104 6.91 -16.43 41.24
CA LEU A 104 6.05 -16.07 40.12
C LEU A 104 6.89 -16.05 38.86
N ILE A 105 6.47 -16.84 37.88
CA ILE A 105 7.08 -16.89 36.57
C ILE A 105 6.05 -16.39 35.55
N PRO A 106 6.30 -15.25 34.90
CA PRO A 106 5.51 -14.84 33.75
C PRO A 106 5.75 -15.82 32.59
N HIS A 107 4.73 -16.58 32.19
CA HIS A 107 4.79 -17.53 31.09
C HIS A 107 3.63 -17.30 30.10
N ASP A 108 3.94 -16.66 28.98
CA ASP A 108 2.98 -16.26 27.95
C ASP A 108 1.77 -15.49 28.48
N GLN A 109 0.59 -16.11 28.52
CA GLN A 109 -0.67 -15.53 29.01
C GLN A 109 -0.97 -15.89 30.47
N THR A 110 -0.12 -16.71 31.08
CA THR A 110 -0.31 -17.26 32.43
C THR A 110 0.79 -16.76 33.37
N VAL A 111 0.52 -16.85 34.67
CA VAL A 111 1.56 -16.73 35.68
C VAL A 111 1.66 -18.08 36.36
N ILE A 112 2.84 -18.68 36.27
CA ILE A 112 3.12 -19.92 36.99
C ILE A 112 3.44 -19.53 38.43
N LEU A 113 2.64 -20.04 39.34
CA LEU A 113 2.76 -19.88 40.77
C LEU A 113 3.40 -21.13 41.37
N ILE A 114 4.57 -20.94 41.95
CA ILE A 114 5.31 -22.00 42.61
C ILE A 114 5.21 -21.74 44.12
N PRO A 115 4.45 -22.57 44.86
CA PRO A 115 4.38 -22.44 46.31
C PRO A 115 5.72 -22.83 46.92
N LEU A 116 6.21 -22.04 47.88
CA LEU A 116 7.51 -22.28 48.48
C LEU A 116 7.35 -22.91 49.87
N ARG A 117 7.89 -24.12 50.04
CA ARG A 117 7.97 -24.82 51.33
C ARG A 117 9.43 -24.85 51.80
N GLY A 118 9.83 -23.78 52.47
CA GLY A 118 11.22 -23.59 52.89
C GLY A 118 12.10 -23.04 51.76
N SER A 119 12.91 -22.05 52.09
CA SER A 119 13.92 -21.48 51.19
C SER A 119 15.18 -21.28 52.01
N GLU A 120 16.32 -21.72 51.49
CA GLU A 120 17.61 -21.37 52.06
C GLU A 120 18.04 -20.03 51.48
N SER A 121 18.08 -19.01 52.33
CA SER A 121 18.58 -17.69 51.94
C SER A 121 20.11 -17.75 51.89
N MET A 122 20.69 -17.35 50.77
CA MET A 122 22.14 -17.22 50.59
C MET A 122 22.50 -15.74 50.41
N ASP A 123 23.77 -15.37 50.61
CA ASP A 123 24.19 -14.01 50.29
C ASP A 123 24.06 -13.77 48.78
N GLY A 124 23.23 -12.80 48.39
CA GLY A 124 22.95 -12.49 46.99
C GLY A 124 21.91 -13.36 46.28
N GLY A 125 21.24 -14.30 46.96
CA GLY A 125 20.22 -15.16 46.33
C GLY A 125 19.36 -16.00 47.29
N PHE A 126 18.69 -16.99 46.73
CA PHE A 126 17.96 -18.03 47.46
C PHE A 126 17.98 -19.34 46.67
N SER A 127 17.92 -20.46 47.39
CA SER A 127 17.72 -21.78 46.80
C SER A 127 16.49 -22.46 47.38
N LEU A 128 15.82 -23.24 46.55
CA LEU A 128 14.61 -23.96 46.91
C LEU A 128 14.51 -25.27 46.14
N THR A 129 13.90 -26.27 46.77
CA THR A 129 13.46 -27.49 46.08
C THR A 129 12.12 -27.23 45.42
N LEU A 130 12.03 -27.46 44.12
CA LEU A 130 10.80 -27.30 43.35
C LEU A 130 9.73 -28.29 43.85
N PRO A 131 8.48 -27.84 44.06
CA PRO A 131 7.40 -28.72 44.48
C PRO A 131 7.04 -29.73 43.38
N ALA A 132 6.35 -30.80 43.78
CA ALA A 132 5.82 -31.80 42.84
C ALA A 132 4.73 -31.23 41.91
N GLU A 133 4.00 -30.23 42.41
CA GLU A 133 2.91 -29.55 41.71
C GLU A 133 3.12 -28.03 41.76
N SER A 134 2.92 -27.37 40.62
CA SER A 134 2.86 -25.91 40.52
C SER A 134 1.65 -25.51 39.68
N TYR A 135 1.19 -24.26 39.82
CA TYR A 135 -0.10 -23.84 39.28
C TYR A 135 0.09 -22.83 38.17
N ALA A 136 -0.31 -23.16 36.95
CA ALA A 136 -0.43 -22.20 35.86
C ALA A 136 -1.75 -21.44 36.02
N VAL A 137 -1.68 -20.27 36.65
CA VAL A 137 -2.88 -19.47 36.93
C VAL A 137 -3.14 -18.50 35.79
N ASN A 138 -4.36 -18.57 35.25
CA ASN A 138 -4.87 -17.63 34.28
C ASN A 138 -6.11 -16.92 34.84
N GLU A 139 -5.92 -15.87 35.63
CA GLU A 139 -7.03 -15.08 36.17
C GLU A 139 -7.74 -14.21 35.11
N ARG A 140 -7.20 -14.11 33.89
CA ARG A 140 -7.66 -13.13 32.91
C ARG A 140 -8.27 -13.85 31.71
N ARG A 141 -9.58 -13.66 31.53
CA ARG A 141 -10.31 -14.02 30.28
C ARG A 141 -9.71 -13.45 28.98
N SER A 142 -8.69 -12.58 29.06
CA SER A 142 -7.93 -12.11 27.90
C SER A 142 -6.61 -11.43 28.31
N SER A 143 -5.54 -11.68 27.56
CA SER A 143 -4.26 -10.98 27.75
C SER A 143 -4.37 -9.47 27.50
N ARG A 144 -3.66 -8.70 28.33
CA ARG A 144 -3.37 -7.29 28.10
C ARG A 144 -1.87 -7.11 28.01
N PHE A 145 -1.44 -6.36 27.03
CA PHE A 145 -0.05 -6.11 26.75
C PHE A 145 0.28 -4.65 27.03
N PHE A 146 1.31 -4.42 27.84
CA PHE A 146 1.80 -3.08 28.09
C PHE A 146 2.39 -2.49 26.82
N CYS A 147 2.06 -1.22 26.57
CA CYS A 147 2.55 -0.47 25.44
C CYS A 147 3.49 0.63 25.93
N GLN A 148 4.58 0.85 25.21
CA GLN A 148 5.51 1.94 25.48
C GLN A 148 5.66 2.81 24.25
N ASN A 149 5.85 4.11 24.46
CA ASN A 149 6.08 5.08 23.38
C ASN A 149 4.95 5.16 22.34
N VAL A 150 3.70 5.03 22.78
CA VAL A 150 2.52 5.22 21.95
C VAL A 150 1.71 6.41 22.49
N SER A 151 1.75 7.52 21.75
CA SER A 151 0.95 8.70 22.08
C SER A 151 -0.48 8.54 21.58
N ALA A 152 -1.42 9.18 22.28
CA ALA A 152 -2.83 9.15 21.97
C ALA A 152 -3.37 10.56 21.77
N GLU A 153 -4.23 10.72 20.77
CA GLU A 153 -5.12 11.86 20.60
C GLU A 153 -6.56 11.37 20.68
N LEU A 154 -7.34 12.02 21.53
CA LEU A 154 -8.76 11.77 21.74
C LEU A 154 -9.52 13.00 21.28
N MET A 155 -10.48 12.80 20.38
CA MET A 155 -11.31 13.88 19.84
C MET A 155 -12.79 13.58 20.10
N GLN A 156 -13.49 14.52 20.75
CA GLN A 156 -14.93 14.44 20.97
C GLN A 156 -15.52 15.86 20.95
N ASN A 157 -16.60 16.05 20.18
CA ASN A 157 -17.35 17.32 20.11
C ASN A 157 -16.48 18.57 19.81
N GLY A 158 -15.38 18.43 19.07
CA GLY A 158 -14.47 19.52 18.72
C GLY A 158 -13.31 19.72 19.70
N GLU A 159 -13.36 19.10 20.88
CA GLU A 159 -12.27 19.10 21.86
C GLU A 159 -11.23 18.03 21.52
N ILE A 160 -9.96 18.34 21.79
CA ILE A 160 -8.83 17.43 21.59
C ILE A 160 -8.07 17.27 22.90
N ALA A 161 -7.94 16.02 23.36
CA ALA A 161 -7.13 15.67 24.51
C ALA A 161 -5.97 14.77 24.10
N HIS A 162 -4.82 14.96 24.76
CA HIS A 162 -3.63 14.16 24.54
C HIS A 162 -3.39 13.19 25.68
N GLY A 163 -2.84 12.02 25.36
CA GLY A 163 -2.57 10.96 26.33
C GLY A 163 -1.49 9.99 25.87
N GLU A 164 -1.34 8.92 26.63
CA GLU A 164 -0.43 7.81 26.34
C GLU A 164 -1.18 6.49 26.47
N LEU A 165 -0.98 5.59 25.50
CA LEU A 165 -1.49 4.24 25.59
C LEU A 165 -0.70 3.46 26.64
N VAL A 166 -1.39 2.94 27.65
CA VAL A 166 -0.80 2.18 28.76
C VAL A 166 -0.78 0.70 28.45
N ASP A 167 -1.93 0.15 28.05
CA ASP A 167 -2.09 -1.27 27.77
C ASP A 167 -3.15 -1.51 26.69
N LEU A 168 -2.97 -2.59 25.93
CA LEU A 168 -3.84 -3.06 24.87
C LEU A 168 -4.27 -4.50 25.18
N GLY A 169 -5.58 -4.76 25.18
CA GLY A 169 -6.13 -6.11 25.11
C GLY A 169 -6.84 -6.35 23.78
N HIS A 170 -7.26 -7.60 23.57
CA HIS A 170 -7.95 -8.03 22.34
C HIS A 170 -9.20 -7.22 21.97
N ARG A 171 -9.91 -6.59 22.93
CA ARG A 171 -11.18 -5.87 22.71
C ARG A 171 -11.19 -4.41 23.16
N ALA A 172 -10.20 -4.02 23.95
CA ALA A 172 -10.17 -2.71 24.56
C ALA A 172 -8.74 -2.31 24.89
N PHE A 173 -8.47 -1.01 24.89
CA PHE A 173 -7.18 -0.44 25.23
C PHE A 173 -7.35 0.68 26.24
N HIS A 174 -6.30 0.94 27.02
CA HIS A 174 -6.30 1.88 28.13
C HIS A 174 -5.39 3.06 27.80
N ILE A 175 -5.97 4.27 27.79
CA ILE A 175 -5.25 5.53 27.60
C ILE A 175 -5.20 6.28 28.91
N ARG A 176 -4.01 6.74 29.30
CA ARG A 176 -3.81 7.70 30.39
C ARG A 176 -3.78 9.10 29.80
N ILE A 177 -4.67 9.97 30.27
CA ILE A 177 -4.83 11.33 29.77
C ILE A 177 -3.82 12.27 30.45
N LYS A 178 -3.25 13.20 29.69
CA LYS A 178 -2.33 14.21 30.22
C LYS A 178 -3.08 15.22 31.10
N PRO A 179 -2.47 15.70 32.20
CA PRO A 179 -3.12 16.62 33.15
C PRO A 179 -3.65 17.91 32.53
N GLU A 180 -3.06 18.36 31.43
CA GLU A 180 -3.46 19.58 30.71
C GLU A 180 -4.92 19.53 30.22
N ALA A 181 -5.38 18.36 29.75
CA ALA A 181 -6.74 18.17 29.25
C ALA A 181 -7.78 18.09 30.39
N ILE A 182 -7.36 17.64 31.57
CA ILE A 182 -8.23 17.44 32.76
C ILE A 182 -8.67 18.80 33.36
N ARG A 183 -8.03 19.91 32.98
CA ARG A 183 -8.34 21.26 33.51
C ARG A 183 -9.71 21.79 33.07
N ILE A 184 -10.30 21.23 32.02
CA ILE A 184 -11.61 21.66 31.50
C ILE A 184 -12.70 20.76 32.13
N LYS A 185 -13.64 21.34 32.88
CA LYS A 185 -14.78 20.58 33.40
C LYS A 185 -15.67 20.12 32.25
N GLY A 186 -16.06 18.85 32.26
CA GLY A 186 -16.93 18.28 31.22
C GLY A 186 -16.27 18.10 29.86
N TRP A 187 -14.93 18.11 29.80
CA TRP A 187 -14.16 17.92 28.57
C TRP A 187 -14.43 16.59 27.84
N PHE A 188 -14.93 15.59 28.58
CA PHE A 188 -15.24 14.26 28.06
C PHE A 188 -16.60 13.76 28.56
N ASN A 189 -17.41 13.26 27.64
CA ASN A 189 -18.65 12.55 27.91
C ASN A 189 -18.46 11.03 27.65
N PRO A 190 -18.51 10.18 28.69
CA PRO A 190 -18.30 8.73 28.55
C PRO A 190 -19.45 8.01 27.80
N ASP A 191 -20.63 8.62 27.70
CA ASP A 191 -21.81 8.01 27.06
C ASP A 191 -21.83 8.18 25.54
N VAL A 192 -20.91 8.99 25.00
CA VAL A 192 -20.80 9.26 23.56
C VAL A 192 -19.46 8.70 23.06
N PRO A 193 -19.41 8.10 21.84
CA PRO A 193 -18.15 7.69 21.24
C PRO A 193 -17.18 8.86 21.08
N ALA A 194 -15.90 8.55 21.07
CA ALA A 194 -14.84 9.50 20.76
C ALA A 194 -13.94 8.94 19.66
N THR A 195 -13.44 9.83 18.81
CA THR A 195 -12.45 9.46 17.80
C THR A 195 -11.10 9.34 18.48
N VAL A 196 -10.46 8.17 18.36
CA VAL A 196 -9.13 7.92 18.92
C VAL A 196 -8.12 7.77 17.79
N ARG A 197 -6.97 8.43 17.94
CA ARG A 197 -5.78 8.25 17.12
C ARG A 197 -4.61 7.83 18.00
N LEU A 198 -3.90 6.78 17.60
CA LEU A 198 -2.71 6.32 18.31
C LEU A 198 -1.50 6.41 17.38
N TYR A 199 -0.38 6.87 17.92
CA TYR A 199 0.83 7.08 17.14
C TYR A 199 2.03 6.38 17.73
N SER A 200 2.85 5.83 16.83
CA SER A 200 4.20 5.38 17.11
C SER A 200 5.17 6.40 16.51
N GLY A 201 5.71 7.29 17.32
CA GLY A 201 6.48 8.43 16.82
C GLY A 201 5.61 9.35 15.96
N ARG A 202 5.89 9.45 14.66
CA ARG A 202 5.07 10.23 13.69
C ARG A 202 4.04 9.38 12.94
N GLU A 203 4.11 8.07 13.06
CA GLU A 203 3.27 7.15 12.32
C GLU A 203 1.94 6.95 13.04
N ASN A 204 0.83 7.19 12.34
CA ASN A 204 -0.49 6.84 12.84
C ASN A 204 -0.69 5.32 12.70
N ILE A 205 -0.83 4.62 13.83
CA ILE A 205 -0.94 3.16 13.91
C ILE A 205 -2.35 2.69 14.27
N PHE A 206 -3.26 3.62 14.60
CA PHE A 206 -4.68 3.32 14.79
C PHE A 206 -5.56 4.55 14.64
N TYR A 207 -6.70 4.35 13.97
CA TYR A 207 -7.77 5.33 13.87
C TYR A 207 -9.13 4.64 13.98
N GLY A 208 -9.99 5.13 14.86
CA GLY A 208 -11.37 4.64 14.93
C GLY A 208 -12.26 5.38 15.94
N SER A 209 -13.57 5.25 15.73
CA SER A 209 -14.59 5.61 16.73
C SER A 209 -14.58 4.57 17.86
N CYS A 210 -14.45 5.03 19.10
CA CYS A 210 -14.31 4.19 20.27
C CYS A 210 -15.27 4.62 21.37
N ARG A 211 -15.95 3.67 21.99
CA ARG A 211 -16.78 3.91 23.17
C ARG A 211 -15.94 3.82 24.44
N CYS A 212 -16.28 4.65 25.42
CA CYS A 212 -15.75 4.51 26.77
C CYS A 212 -16.34 3.24 27.41
N VAL A 213 -15.47 2.36 27.90
CA VAL A 213 -15.86 1.16 28.65
C VAL A 213 -15.76 1.41 30.15
N ARG A 214 -14.73 2.15 30.59
CA ARG A 214 -14.47 2.41 32.00
C ARG A 214 -13.57 3.63 32.19
N ARG A 215 -13.83 4.43 33.22
CA ARG A 215 -12.90 5.45 33.73
C ARG A 215 -12.17 4.93 34.97
N LEU A 216 -10.91 5.29 35.09
CA LEU A 216 -10.01 4.97 36.18
C LEU A 216 -9.54 6.30 36.78
N GLU A 217 -10.17 6.72 37.87
CA GLU A 217 -9.76 7.93 38.58
C GLU A 217 -8.64 7.57 39.56
N ASN A 218 -7.52 8.29 39.46
CA ASN A 218 -6.45 8.25 40.45
C ASN A 218 -6.03 9.70 40.76
N HIS A 219 -5.55 9.97 41.98
CA HIS A 219 -5.32 11.34 42.49
C HIS A 219 -4.38 12.23 41.64
N GLN A 220 -3.65 11.68 40.66
CA GLN A 220 -2.69 12.40 39.81
C GLN A 220 -2.91 12.22 38.29
N SER A 221 -3.79 11.32 37.86
CA SER A 221 -4.00 11.03 36.44
C SER A 221 -5.33 10.33 36.19
N GLU A 222 -5.98 10.64 35.08
CA GLU A 222 -7.20 9.97 34.65
C GLU A 222 -6.89 8.93 33.57
N GLY A 223 -7.30 7.68 33.80
CA GLY A 223 -7.24 6.60 32.80
C GLY A 223 -8.61 6.35 32.19
N ILE A 224 -8.68 6.17 30.87
CA ILE A 224 -9.91 5.82 30.16
C ILE A 224 -9.67 4.54 29.36
N VAL A 225 -10.54 3.55 29.55
CA VAL A 225 -10.54 2.32 28.77
C VAL A 225 -11.53 2.47 27.62
N PHE A 226 -11.01 2.34 26.40
CA PHE A 226 -11.77 2.44 25.17
C PHE A 226 -11.93 1.08 24.50
N ALA A 227 -13.04 0.87 23.81
CA ALA A 227 -13.24 -0.24 22.87
C ALA A 227 -13.70 0.31 21.52
N PRO A 228 -13.22 -0.23 20.39
CA PRO A 228 -13.75 0.14 19.08
C PRO A 228 -15.26 -0.06 19.03
N GLU A 229 -15.98 0.96 18.56
CA GLU A 229 -17.45 0.97 18.52
C GLU A 229 -17.97 -0.03 17.47
N ASN A 230 -17.41 0.04 16.26
CA ASN A 230 -17.81 -0.78 15.14
C ASN A 230 -16.78 -1.87 14.86
N GLY A 231 -17.26 -3.11 14.75
CA GLY A 231 -16.45 -4.25 14.31
C GLY A 231 -16.08 -4.19 12.82
N HIS A 232 -16.51 -3.17 12.08
CA HIS A 232 -16.28 -2.98 10.65
C HIS A 232 -16.08 -1.50 10.29
N ILE A 233 -15.10 -1.21 9.44
CA ILE A 233 -14.72 0.12 8.95
C ILE A 233 -14.96 0.16 7.43
N PRO A 234 -15.89 0.98 6.94
CA PRO A 234 -16.13 1.17 5.52
C PRO A 234 -15.02 2.04 4.90
N ARG A 235 -13.82 1.46 4.69
CA ARG A 235 -12.64 2.19 4.18
C ARG A 235 -12.79 2.63 2.72
N PHE A 236 -13.35 1.78 1.88
CA PHE A 236 -13.52 2.02 0.45
C PHE A 236 -15.00 1.97 0.09
N GLN A 237 -15.39 2.70 -0.96
CA GLN A 237 -16.74 2.63 -1.49
C GLN A 237 -17.06 1.19 -1.94
N PRO A 238 -18.24 0.65 -1.58
CA PRO A 238 -18.66 -0.65 -2.06
C PRO A 238 -18.68 -0.71 -3.59
N LYS A 239 -18.01 -1.71 -4.16
CA LYS A 239 -18.04 -2.00 -5.60
C LYS A 239 -19.05 -3.10 -5.90
N ARG A 240 -19.74 -2.99 -7.04
CA ARG A 240 -20.60 -4.04 -7.60
C ARG A 240 -19.76 -5.20 -8.11
N ILE A 241 -18.73 -4.89 -8.91
CA ILE A 241 -17.75 -5.88 -9.38
C ILE A 241 -16.48 -5.77 -8.52
N ARG A 242 -16.11 -6.86 -7.85
CA ARG A 242 -14.91 -6.93 -7.02
C ARG A 242 -13.89 -7.86 -7.68
N ASN A 243 -12.60 -7.59 -7.42
CA ASN A 243 -11.57 -8.54 -7.80
C ASN A 243 -11.78 -9.86 -7.04
N PRO A 244 -11.62 -11.02 -7.72
CA PRO A 244 -11.78 -12.31 -7.09
C PRO A 244 -10.87 -12.47 -5.86
N ARG A 245 -11.45 -13.11 -4.84
CA ARG A 245 -10.75 -13.51 -3.64
C ARG A 245 -10.55 -15.02 -3.70
N ARG A 246 -9.32 -15.49 -3.51
CA ARG A 246 -8.93 -16.89 -3.67
C ARG A 246 -8.31 -17.42 -2.39
N ARG A 247 -8.51 -18.72 -2.14
CA ARG A 247 -7.72 -19.48 -1.17
C ARG A 247 -6.65 -20.23 -1.95
N LEU A 248 -5.41 -20.00 -1.59
CA LEU A 248 -4.26 -20.57 -2.30
C LEU A 248 -3.70 -21.74 -1.50
N THR A 249 -3.12 -22.70 -2.21
CA THR A 249 -2.42 -23.84 -1.62
C THR A 249 -1.03 -23.91 -2.23
N PRO A 250 0.05 -23.75 -1.44
CA PRO A 250 0.05 -23.47 0.01
C PRO A 250 -0.49 -22.07 0.35
N ALA A 251 -0.96 -21.89 1.59
CA ALA A 251 -1.45 -20.60 2.06
C ALA A 251 -0.30 -19.58 2.15
N PRO A 252 -0.49 -18.33 1.66
CA PRO A 252 0.43 -17.24 1.94
C PRO A 252 0.45 -16.92 3.44
N THR A 253 1.49 -16.23 3.89
CA THR A 253 1.62 -15.80 5.28
C THR A 253 1.87 -14.30 5.37
N ALA A 254 1.24 -13.64 6.33
CA ALA A 254 1.48 -12.26 6.70
C ALA A 254 2.54 -12.21 7.80
N VAL A 255 3.58 -11.39 7.59
CA VAL A 255 4.67 -11.19 8.55
C VAL A 255 4.87 -9.70 8.77
N PHE A 256 4.82 -9.27 10.04
CA PHE A 256 4.96 -7.86 10.39
C PHE A 256 5.43 -7.70 11.84
N SER A 257 5.94 -6.52 12.18
CA SER A 257 6.12 -6.13 13.58
C SER A 257 4.84 -5.49 14.09
N HIS A 258 4.27 -6.03 15.17
CA HIS A 258 3.02 -5.50 15.72
C HIS A 258 3.24 -4.06 16.20
N PRO A 259 2.45 -3.08 15.74
CA PRO A 259 2.73 -1.66 15.98
C PRO A 259 2.73 -1.28 17.46
N PHE A 260 1.88 -1.94 18.25
CA PHE A 260 1.80 -1.75 19.71
C PHE A 260 2.78 -2.60 20.53
N LEU A 261 2.96 -3.88 20.16
CA LEU A 261 3.71 -4.85 20.97
C LEU A 261 5.20 -4.89 20.62
N ARG A 262 5.58 -4.38 19.44
CA ARG A 262 6.91 -4.50 18.83
C ARG A 262 7.42 -5.93 18.70
N LYS A 263 6.52 -6.90 18.79
CA LYS A 263 6.79 -8.32 18.56
C LYS A 263 6.58 -8.63 17.09
N ARG A 264 7.48 -9.44 16.54
CA ARG A 264 7.30 -10.00 15.19
C ARG A 264 6.16 -11.02 15.22
N ILE A 265 5.15 -10.81 14.40
CA ILE A 265 3.98 -11.67 14.25
C ILE A 265 4.04 -12.33 12.87
N ARG A 266 3.70 -13.62 12.85
CA ARG A 266 3.49 -14.40 11.64
C ARG A 266 2.11 -15.04 11.71
N ARG A 267 1.31 -14.89 10.66
CA ARG A 267 -0.04 -15.47 10.55
C ARG A 267 -0.31 -15.97 9.15
N ASP A 268 -1.07 -17.05 9.05
CA ASP A 268 -1.52 -17.57 7.75
C ASP A 268 -2.63 -16.68 7.18
N ILE A 269 -2.55 -16.44 5.88
CA ILE A 269 -3.56 -15.70 5.13
C ILE A 269 -4.62 -16.71 4.68
N PHE A 270 -5.84 -16.52 5.18
CA PHE A 270 -6.97 -17.39 4.91
C PHE A 270 -7.46 -17.29 3.46
N ASP A 271 -7.54 -16.06 2.94
CA ASP A 271 -7.88 -15.76 1.56
C ASP A 271 -7.22 -14.45 1.11
N LEU A 272 -6.95 -14.32 -0.19
CA LEU A 272 -6.22 -13.21 -0.78
C LEU A 272 -6.94 -12.66 -2.02
N ALA A 273 -7.01 -11.33 -2.10
CA ALA A 273 -7.37 -10.57 -3.29
C ALA A 273 -6.33 -9.45 -3.48
N THR A 274 -6.30 -8.82 -4.65
CA THR A 274 -5.35 -7.74 -4.95
C THR A 274 -5.52 -6.49 -4.07
N THR A 275 -6.69 -6.30 -3.46
CA THR A 275 -7.01 -5.14 -2.60
C THR A 275 -7.04 -5.46 -1.11
N GLY A 276 -6.77 -6.70 -0.70
CA GLY A 276 -6.89 -7.11 0.69
C GLY A 276 -6.99 -8.61 0.88
N PHE A 277 -6.92 -9.04 2.14
CA PHE A 277 -6.91 -10.45 2.53
C PHE A 277 -7.60 -10.65 3.88
N SER A 278 -7.71 -11.88 4.35
CA SER A 278 -8.19 -12.17 5.70
C SER A 278 -7.17 -12.99 6.48
N ILE A 279 -7.05 -12.73 7.78
CA ILE A 279 -6.28 -13.54 8.74
C ILE A 279 -7.27 -14.27 9.64
N ARG A 280 -7.01 -15.55 9.90
CA ARG A 280 -7.76 -16.35 10.87
C ARG A 280 -6.85 -16.67 12.05
N ASP A 281 -7.23 -16.21 13.23
CA ASP A 281 -6.56 -16.44 14.51
C ASP A 281 -7.45 -17.25 15.45
N ASP A 282 -6.85 -17.96 16.41
CA ASP A 282 -7.57 -18.41 17.59
C ASP A 282 -8.00 -17.21 18.44
N ALA A 283 -9.17 -17.29 19.07
CA ALA A 283 -9.79 -16.17 19.76
C ALA A 283 -8.91 -15.60 20.89
N ASP A 284 -8.14 -16.47 21.56
CA ASP A 284 -7.25 -16.11 22.67
C ASP A 284 -5.89 -15.57 22.18
N GLU A 285 -5.52 -15.82 20.92
CA GLU A 285 -4.32 -15.29 20.28
C GLU A 285 -4.55 -14.02 19.44
N ALA A 286 -5.82 -13.61 19.29
CA ALA A 286 -6.20 -12.52 18.41
C ALA A 286 -5.70 -11.15 18.95
N VAL A 287 -4.61 -10.66 18.36
CA VAL A 287 -4.01 -9.34 18.68
C VAL A 287 -4.44 -8.22 17.72
N LEU A 288 -5.17 -8.55 16.65
CA LEU A 288 -5.60 -7.60 15.64
C LEU A 288 -6.96 -6.97 15.99
N MET A 289 -7.08 -5.65 15.84
CA MET A 289 -8.33 -4.92 16.06
C MET A 289 -8.68 -3.99 14.90
N PRO A 290 -9.99 -3.82 14.57
CA PRO A 290 -10.42 -2.87 13.55
C PRO A 290 -9.88 -1.47 13.85
N GLY A 291 -9.35 -0.80 12.84
CA GLY A 291 -8.77 0.54 12.94
C GLY A 291 -7.25 0.53 13.04
N MET A 292 -6.65 -0.60 13.42
CA MET A 292 -5.19 -0.75 13.46
C MET A 292 -4.59 -0.67 12.06
N MET A 293 -3.47 0.04 11.95
CA MET A 293 -2.69 0.20 10.72
C MET A 293 -1.30 -0.39 10.90
N ILE A 294 -0.81 -1.04 9.86
CA ILE A 294 0.53 -1.64 9.81
C ILE A 294 1.18 -1.13 8.53
N SER A 295 2.21 -0.28 8.65
CA SER A 295 2.88 0.34 7.48
C SER A 295 3.72 -0.63 6.67
N ASN A 296 4.31 -1.63 7.32
CA ASN A 296 5.24 -2.56 6.67
C ASN A 296 4.86 -4.01 7.00
N LEU A 297 3.88 -4.54 6.28
CA LEU A 297 3.49 -5.94 6.30
C LEU A 297 4.03 -6.64 5.06
N SER A 298 4.79 -7.72 5.28
CA SER A 298 5.25 -8.60 4.23
C SER A 298 4.25 -9.74 4.00
N ILE A 299 3.83 -9.93 2.76
CA ILE A 299 3.12 -11.13 2.32
C ILE A 299 4.16 -12.08 1.75
N MET A 300 4.25 -13.27 2.34
CA MET A 300 5.16 -14.33 1.90
C MET A 300 4.38 -15.50 1.31
N HIS A 301 4.90 -16.11 0.26
CA HIS A 301 4.33 -17.31 -0.34
C HIS A 301 5.47 -18.25 -0.74
N ALA A 302 5.38 -19.54 -0.43
CA ALA A 302 6.43 -20.53 -0.71
C ALA A 302 7.84 -20.10 -0.24
N GLY A 303 7.93 -19.46 0.93
CA GLY A 303 9.20 -19.03 1.54
C GLY A 303 9.77 -17.70 1.02
N ILE A 304 9.20 -17.11 -0.04
CA ILE A 304 9.65 -15.83 -0.60
C ILE A 304 8.67 -14.70 -0.28
N THR A 305 9.19 -13.49 -0.06
CA THR A 305 8.37 -12.29 0.08
C THR A 305 7.85 -11.86 -1.29
N ILE A 306 6.54 -11.90 -1.47
CA ILE A 306 5.88 -11.49 -2.73
C ILE A 306 5.41 -10.04 -2.70
N ALA A 307 5.17 -9.46 -1.52
CA ALA A 307 4.78 -8.05 -1.40
C ALA A 307 5.18 -7.48 -0.04
N ASN A 308 5.52 -6.20 -0.02
CA ASN A 308 5.47 -5.37 1.18
C ASN A 308 4.35 -4.36 0.97
N CYS A 309 3.51 -4.18 1.98
CA CYS A 309 2.34 -3.33 1.86
C CYS A 309 1.99 -2.64 3.18
N ALA A 310 1.41 -1.45 3.05
CA ALA A 310 0.71 -0.79 4.14
C ALA A 310 -0.72 -1.32 4.20
N VAL A 311 -1.20 -1.66 5.38
CA VAL A 311 -2.53 -2.24 5.56
C VAL A 311 -3.31 -1.60 6.70
N GLN A 312 -4.63 -1.76 6.66
CA GLN A 312 -5.52 -1.47 7.76
C GLN A 312 -6.40 -2.68 8.07
N ILE A 313 -6.55 -3.00 9.36
CA ILE A 313 -7.54 -3.96 9.81
C ILE A 313 -8.91 -3.29 9.74
N ILE A 314 -9.78 -3.77 8.87
CA ILE A 314 -11.08 -3.14 8.59
C ILE A 314 -12.24 -3.83 9.27
N TYR A 315 -12.15 -5.13 9.58
CA TYR A 315 -13.17 -5.77 10.38
C TYR A 315 -12.65 -6.92 11.21
N ARG A 316 -13.44 -7.29 12.22
CA ARG A 316 -13.22 -8.47 13.04
C ARG A 316 -14.55 -9.19 13.27
N ARG A 317 -14.58 -10.50 13.02
CA ARG A 317 -15.70 -11.40 13.32
C ARG A 317 -15.20 -12.57 14.14
N THR A 318 -15.80 -12.82 15.29
CA THR A 318 -15.46 -13.96 16.14
C THR A 318 -16.58 -14.99 16.05
N GLU A 319 -16.23 -16.23 15.73
CA GLU A 319 -17.13 -17.38 15.64
C GLU A 319 -16.55 -18.53 16.46
N ALA A 320 -17.28 -18.93 17.51
CA ALA A 320 -16.81 -19.90 18.51
C ALA A 320 -15.41 -19.53 19.03
N ASN A 321 -14.40 -20.35 18.72
CA ASN A 321 -13.02 -20.16 19.16
C ASN A 321 -12.12 -19.51 18.10
N THR A 322 -12.66 -19.08 16.96
CA THR A 322 -11.87 -18.47 15.88
C THR A 322 -12.24 -17.00 15.67
N THR A 323 -11.25 -16.19 15.35
CA THR A 323 -11.41 -14.79 14.97
C THR A 323 -10.94 -14.59 13.54
N LEU A 324 -11.82 -14.11 12.67
CA LEU A 324 -11.50 -13.68 11.31
C LEU A 324 -11.34 -12.16 11.28
N CYS A 325 -10.16 -11.72 10.86
CA CYS A 325 -9.82 -10.31 10.67
C CYS A 325 -9.70 -9.99 9.19
N GLY A 326 -10.47 -9.00 8.73
CA GLY A 326 -10.37 -8.47 7.37
C GLY A 326 -9.28 -7.42 7.29
N VAL A 327 -8.39 -7.57 6.32
CA VAL A 327 -7.26 -6.66 6.08
C VAL A 327 -7.44 -5.99 4.72
N ALA A 328 -7.49 -4.67 4.71
CA ALA A 328 -7.46 -3.86 3.51
C ALA A 328 -6.02 -3.44 3.21
N ILE A 329 -5.58 -3.60 1.97
CA ILE A 329 -4.30 -3.05 1.53
C ILE A 329 -4.51 -1.57 1.20
N LEU A 330 -3.72 -0.71 1.82
CA LEU A 330 -3.76 0.74 1.65
C LEU A 330 -2.85 1.19 0.51
N ASP A 331 -1.63 0.64 0.46
CA ASP A 331 -0.68 0.91 -0.60
C ASP A 331 0.35 -0.21 -0.71
N MET A 332 0.90 -0.37 -1.90
CA MET A 332 2.07 -1.20 -2.21
C MET A 332 2.67 -0.73 -3.53
N ASP A 333 3.95 -1.02 -3.76
CA ASP A 333 4.54 -0.72 -5.06
C ASP A 333 3.90 -1.55 -6.19
N ILE A 334 4.05 -1.07 -7.42
CA ILE A 334 3.41 -1.66 -8.59
C ILE A 334 3.99 -3.05 -8.94
N HIS A 335 5.18 -3.41 -8.46
CA HIS A 335 5.74 -4.76 -8.66
C HIS A 335 5.17 -5.76 -7.66
N ALA A 336 5.03 -5.37 -6.39
CA ALA A 336 4.33 -6.12 -5.36
C ALA A 336 2.89 -6.42 -5.80
N TYR A 337 2.22 -5.41 -6.35
CA TYR A 337 0.91 -5.57 -6.95
C TYR A 337 0.92 -6.59 -8.09
N SER A 338 1.84 -6.46 -9.05
CA SER A 338 1.96 -7.40 -10.17
C SER A 338 2.22 -8.83 -9.71
N ARG A 339 3.07 -9.06 -8.69
CA ARG A 339 3.34 -10.41 -8.17
C ARG A 339 2.11 -11.03 -7.51
N ILE A 340 1.34 -10.26 -6.73
CA ILE A 340 0.05 -10.73 -6.18
C ILE A 340 -0.95 -11.01 -7.31
N ASN A 341 -1.03 -10.12 -8.31
CA ASN A 341 -1.94 -10.28 -9.44
C ASN A 341 -1.58 -11.52 -10.28
N GLN A 342 -0.29 -11.76 -10.53
CA GLN A 342 0.21 -12.95 -11.20
C GLN A 342 -0.16 -14.21 -10.45
N LEU A 343 0.09 -14.25 -9.13
CA LEU A 343 -0.25 -15.39 -8.29
C LEU A 343 -1.74 -15.73 -8.35
N LEU A 344 -2.61 -14.72 -8.26
CA LEU A 344 -4.07 -14.90 -8.31
C LEU A 344 -4.57 -15.25 -9.72
N SER A 345 -3.97 -14.68 -10.77
CA SER A 345 -4.35 -14.93 -12.16
C SER A 345 -3.92 -16.33 -12.61
N ALA A 346 -2.67 -16.74 -12.34
CA ALA A 346 -2.15 -18.07 -12.69
C ALA A 346 -2.88 -19.19 -11.94
N HIS A 347 -3.35 -18.93 -10.73
CA HIS A 347 -4.21 -19.87 -10.00
C HIS A 347 -5.58 -20.07 -10.68
N ALA A 348 -6.10 -19.05 -11.36
CA ALA A 348 -7.39 -19.12 -12.06
C ALA A 348 -7.27 -19.68 -13.49
N ASP A 349 -6.19 -19.34 -14.20
CA ASP A 349 -5.87 -19.89 -15.52
C ASP A 349 -4.34 -19.99 -15.67
N PRO A 350 -3.76 -21.20 -15.79
CA PRO A 350 -2.31 -21.39 -15.84
C PRO A 350 -1.65 -20.82 -17.10
N HIS A 351 -2.43 -20.47 -18.13
CA HIS A 351 -1.92 -19.87 -19.36
C HIS A 351 -1.74 -18.36 -19.25
N ILE A 352 -2.18 -17.73 -18.14
CA ILE A 352 -2.04 -16.29 -17.95
C ILE A 352 -0.71 -15.96 -17.29
N SER A 353 -0.01 -15.02 -17.91
CA SER A 353 1.10 -14.33 -17.27
C SER A 353 0.87 -12.82 -17.19
N VAL A 354 1.27 -12.22 -16.08
CA VAL A 354 1.12 -10.82 -15.71
C VAL A 354 2.48 -10.27 -15.32
N SER A 355 3.10 -9.53 -16.25
CA SER A 355 4.36 -8.81 -16.04
C SER A 355 5.49 -9.69 -15.49
N THR A 356 5.56 -10.94 -15.94
CA THR A 356 6.74 -11.80 -15.80
C THR A 356 7.69 -11.55 -16.96
N GLN A 357 8.88 -12.16 -16.90
CA GLN A 357 9.77 -12.26 -18.05
C GLN A 357 9.04 -12.94 -19.23
N VAL A 358 9.25 -12.41 -20.43
CA VAL A 358 8.68 -12.89 -21.68
C VAL A 358 9.81 -13.23 -22.64
N ASP A 359 9.64 -14.29 -23.42
CA ASP A 359 10.52 -14.60 -24.55
C ASP A 359 10.30 -13.56 -25.66
N MET A 360 11.35 -12.80 -25.96
CA MET A 360 11.27 -11.70 -26.92
C MET A 360 11.06 -12.20 -28.34
N ASP A 361 11.63 -13.35 -28.72
CA ASP A 361 11.48 -13.88 -30.06
C ASP A 361 10.03 -14.35 -30.28
N ALA A 362 9.46 -15.04 -29.30
CA ALA A 362 8.05 -15.43 -29.31
C ALA A 362 7.10 -14.22 -29.34
N LEU A 363 7.43 -13.14 -28.62
CA LEU A 363 6.65 -11.90 -28.63
C LEU A 363 6.69 -11.19 -29.99
N TRP A 364 7.86 -11.09 -30.61
CA TRP A 364 7.97 -10.51 -31.94
C TRP A 364 7.27 -11.37 -32.99
N GLU A 365 7.46 -12.69 -32.97
CA GLU A 365 6.73 -13.63 -33.84
C GLU A 365 5.22 -13.43 -33.72
N PHE A 366 4.71 -13.35 -32.49
CA PHE A 366 3.31 -13.09 -32.21
C PHE A 366 2.81 -11.76 -32.81
N PHE A 367 3.56 -10.65 -32.68
CA PHE A 367 3.12 -9.37 -33.25
C PHE A 367 3.04 -9.38 -34.78
N PHE A 368 3.91 -10.14 -35.45
CA PHE A 368 3.81 -10.35 -36.89
C PHE A 368 2.63 -11.27 -37.24
N GLN A 369 2.46 -12.41 -36.56
CA GLN A 369 1.38 -13.36 -36.81
C GLN A 369 -0.02 -12.78 -36.56
N ALA A 370 -0.17 -11.97 -35.51
CA ALA A 370 -1.41 -11.29 -35.19
C ALA A 370 -1.74 -10.13 -36.15
N GLY A 371 -0.87 -9.82 -37.12
CA GLY A 371 -1.03 -8.70 -38.05
C GLY A 371 -0.88 -7.33 -37.39
N PHE A 372 -0.34 -7.27 -36.16
CA PHE A 372 -0.12 -6.01 -35.44
C PHE A 372 1.03 -5.19 -36.08
N ILE A 373 2.00 -5.89 -36.68
CA ILE A 373 3.06 -5.34 -37.52
C ILE A 373 2.82 -5.78 -38.97
N TYR A 374 2.10 -4.94 -39.73
CA TYR A 374 1.84 -5.13 -41.15
C TYR A 374 2.95 -4.50 -42.03
N PRO A 375 3.08 -4.86 -43.33
CA PRO A 375 4.24 -4.47 -44.15
C PRO A 375 4.55 -2.96 -44.19
N THR A 376 3.53 -2.12 -44.35
CA THR A 376 3.74 -0.65 -44.34
C THR A 376 4.14 -0.13 -42.97
N LYS A 377 3.70 -0.76 -41.87
CA LYS A 377 4.19 -0.45 -40.51
C LYS A 377 5.67 -0.86 -40.37
N TYR A 378 6.03 -2.05 -40.85
CA TYR A 378 7.41 -2.54 -40.87
C TYR A 378 8.36 -1.66 -41.66
N GLY A 379 7.89 -1.04 -42.76
CA GLY A 379 8.64 -0.03 -43.49
C GLY A 379 9.11 1.15 -42.63
N PHE A 380 8.36 1.53 -41.60
CA PHE A 380 8.79 2.54 -40.61
C PHE A 380 9.72 1.95 -39.53
N PHE A 381 9.48 0.70 -39.12
CA PHE A 381 10.28 0.01 -38.08
C PHE A 381 11.70 -0.30 -38.51
N GLN A 382 11.90 -0.68 -39.78
CA GLN A 382 13.13 -1.33 -40.23
C GLN A 382 14.39 -0.46 -40.01
N THR A 383 14.26 0.86 -40.17
CA THR A 383 15.36 1.82 -40.00
C THR A 383 15.89 1.83 -38.58
N TYR A 384 15.02 1.64 -37.59
CA TYR A 384 15.34 1.77 -36.17
C TYR A 384 15.27 0.43 -35.43
N ARG A 385 15.33 -0.70 -36.15
CA ARG A 385 15.09 -2.05 -35.61
C ARG A 385 15.84 -2.32 -34.29
N LYS A 386 17.12 -1.95 -34.20
CA LYS A 386 17.92 -2.17 -32.98
C LYS A 386 17.34 -1.44 -31.76
N SER A 387 16.89 -0.19 -31.94
CA SER A 387 16.28 0.60 -30.87
C SER A 387 14.95 0.02 -30.40
N TYR A 388 14.13 -0.51 -31.32
CA TYR A 388 12.90 -1.22 -30.97
C TYR A 388 13.17 -2.48 -30.15
N LEU A 389 14.14 -3.31 -30.58
CA LEU A 389 14.51 -4.52 -29.86
C LEU A 389 15.00 -4.22 -28.44
N GLU A 390 15.86 -3.21 -28.28
CA GLU A 390 16.38 -2.83 -26.95
C GLU A 390 15.29 -2.24 -26.05
N THR A 391 14.42 -1.39 -26.59
CA THR A 391 13.30 -0.82 -25.81
C THR A 391 12.37 -1.92 -25.31
N TYR A 392 12.04 -2.90 -26.16
CA TYR A 392 11.20 -4.03 -25.76
C TYR A 392 11.90 -4.95 -24.76
N ARG A 393 13.21 -5.19 -24.90
CA ARG A 393 14.00 -5.90 -23.89
C ARG A 393 13.85 -5.23 -22.52
N LYS A 394 14.02 -3.90 -22.45
CA LYS A 394 13.80 -3.12 -21.21
C LYS A 394 12.38 -3.28 -20.69
N LEU A 395 11.36 -3.04 -21.54
CA LEU A 395 9.96 -3.03 -21.10
C LEU A 395 9.47 -4.40 -20.59
N TYR A 396 9.93 -5.51 -21.18
CA TYR A 396 9.41 -6.85 -20.89
C TYR A 396 10.32 -7.72 -20.01
N GLN A 397 11.64 -7.51 -20.05
CA GLN A 397 12.60 -8.31 -19.27
C GLN A 397 13.09 -7.56 -18.02
N ASP A 398 13.36 -6.25 -18.11
CA ASP A 398 13.77 -5.46 -16.94
C ASP A 398 12.58 -5.08 -16.05
N ASN A 399 11.35 -5.25 -16.56
CA ASN A 399 10.06 -5.06 -15.86
C ASN A 399 9.96 -3.71 -15.14
N PRO A 400 10.18 -2.56 -15.80
CA PRO A 400 10.32 -1.26 -15.15
C PRO A 400 9.02 -0.79 -14.48
N ASP A 401 9.09 0.15 -13.53
CA ASP A 401 7.92 0.73 -12.83
C ASP A 401 6.84 1.29 -13.77
N VAL A 402 7.23 1.62 -15.01
CA VAL A 402 6.42 2.34 -16.00
C VAL A 402 5.77 1.44 -17.06
N ALA A 403 5.93 0.12 -16.99
CA ALA A 403 5.41 -0.79 -18.03
C ALA A 403 4.82 -2.07 -17.44
N ARG A 404 3.64 -2.48 -17.90
CA ARG A 404 3.00 -3.73 -17.49
C ARG A 404 2.40 -4.44 -18.69
N HIS A 405 2.43 -5.75 -18.68
CA HIS A 405 1.90 -6.58 -19.76
C HIS A 405 1.20 -7.80 -19.22
N ILE A 406 0.30 -8.32 -20.04
CA ILE A 406 -0.43 -9.56 -19.83
C ILE A 406 -0.31 -10.37 -21.11
N THR A 407 0.13 -11.61 -20.97
CA THR A 407 0.20 -12.58 -22.05
C THR A 407 -0.69 -13.78 -21.75
N TYR A 408 -1.23 -14.37 -22.82
CA TYR A 408 -1.90 -15.65 -22.80
C TYR A 408 -1.05 -16.65 -23.57
N GLU A 409 -0.48 -17.61 -22.88
CA GLU A 409 0.61 -18.44 -23.39
C GLU A 409 0.32 -19.93 -23.19
N GLU A 410 0.73 -20.75 -24.15
CA GLU A 410 0.71 -22.21 -24.03
C GLU A 410 2.01 -22.77 -24.62
N ASN A 411 2.75 -23.53 -23.82
CA ASN A 411 4.02 -24.16 -24.21
C ASN A 411 5.03 -23.19 -24.86
N GLY A 412 5.17 -21.99 -24.30
CA GLY A 412 6.09 -20.93 -24.78
C GLY A 412 5.57 -20.12 -25.97
N LYS A 413 4.41 -20.48 -26.53
CA LYS A 413 3.77 -19.71 -27.61
C LYS A 413 2.76 -18.72 -27.06
N ILE A 414 2.83 -17.48 -27.53
CA ILE A 414 1.89 -16.41 -27.16
C ILE A 414 0.67 -16.45 -28.09
N TYR A 415 -0.52 -16.47 -27.51
CA TYR A 415 -1.82 -16.44 -28.21
C TYR A 415 -2.60 -15.15 -28.00
N GLY A 416 -2.33 -14.43 -26.91
CA GLY A 416 -2.95 -13.16 -26.59
C GLY A 416 -1.97 -12.24 -25.89
N HIS A 417 -2.09 -10.95 -26.15
CA HIS A 417 -1.22 -9.94 -25.55
C HIS A 417 -2.00 -8.64 -25.32
N MET A 418 -1.72 -7.99 -24.19
CA MET A 418 -2.14 -6.63 -23.91
C MET A 418 -1.14 -5.98 -22.96
N SER A 419 -0.70 -4.77 -23.25
CA SER A 419 0.26 -4.04 -22.40
C SER A 419 -0.22 -2.65 -22.07
N MET A 420 0.48 -2.01 -21.15
CA MET A 420 0.28 -0.60 -20.82
C MET A 420 1.59 0.02 -20.35
N VAL A 421 1.72 1.32 -20.60
CA VAL A 421 2.86 2.14 -20.15
C VAL A 421 2.36 3.39 -19.45
N ARG A 422 3.11 3.87 -18.47
CA ARG A 422 2.79 5.15 -17.81
C ARG A 422 3.10 6.29 -18.78
N ALA A 423 2.04 6.91 -19.31
CA ALA A 423 2.15 7.95 -20.32
C ALA A 423 2.32 9.33 -19.69
N TYR A 424 1.67 9.61 -18.56
CA TYR A 424 1.80 10.86 -17.82
C TYR A 424 1.84 10.59 -16.32
N GLU A 425 2.02 11.63 -15.52
CA GLU A 425 2.27 11.50 -14.08
C GLU A 425 1.28 10.59 -13.36
N ARG A 426 -0.01 10.63 -13.71
CA ARG A 426 -1.01 9.73 -13.13
C ARG A 426 -1.90 9.04 -14.16
N ALA A 427 -1.39 8.87 -15.38
CA ALA A 427 -2.13 8.25 -16.48
C ALA A 427 -1.36 7.11 -17.15
N TRP A 428 -2.04 5.99 -17.32
CA TRP A 428 -1.52 4.79 -17.98
C TRP A 428 -2.17 4.61 -19.35
N LEU A 429 -1.34 4.43 -20.38
CA LEU A 429 -1.76 4.16 -21.75
C LEU A 429 -1.81 2.64 -21.98
N ILE A 430 -3.01 2.08 -22.16
CA ILE A 430 -3.22 0.73 -22.68
C ILE A 430 -2.83 0.70 -24.17
N GLN A 431 -2.11 -0.34 -24.55
CA GLN A 431 -1.66 -0.55 -25.92
C GLN A 431 -1.45 -2.02 -26.27
N HIS A 432 -1.23 -2.25 -27.57
CA HIS A 432 -0.81 -3.54 -28.14
C HIS A 432 -1.76 -4.70 -27.81
N HIS A 433 -3.07 -4.42 -27.75
CA HIS A 433 -4.09 -5.46 -27.61
C HIS A 433 -4.19 -6.26 -28.92
N ALA A 434 -3.76 -7.52 -28.86
CA ALA A 434 -3.73 -8.43 -30.01
C ALA A 434 -4.00 -9.86 -29.57
N ALA A 435 -4.42 -10.70 -30.51
CA ALA A 435 -4.59 -12.13 -30.31
C ALA A 435 -4.51 -12.89 -31.64
N ILE A 436 -4.10 -14.15 -31.56
CA ILE A 436 -4.22 -15.13 -32.64
C ILE A 436 -5.25 -16.21 -32.23
N PRO A 437 -5.85 -16.92 -33.20
CA PRO A 437 -6.80 -17.99 -32.90
C PRO A 437 -6.18 -19.07 -32.01
N MET A 438 -6.97 -19.56 -31.05
CA MET A 438 -6.66 -20.71 -30.23
C MET A 438 -7.93 -21.56 -30.11
N GLU A 439 -7.81 -22.87 -30.24
CA GLU A 439 -8.97 -23.76 -30.29
C GLU A 439 -9.85 -23.61 -29.03
N ASN A 440 -11.16 -23.38 -29.23
CA ASN A 440 -12.16 -23.21 -28.17
C ASN A 440 -11.88 -22.11 -27.14
N LYS A 441 -10.94 -21.20 -27.40
CA LYS A 441 -10.60 -20.09 -26.50
C LYS A 441 -10.61 -18.75 -27.24
N MET A 442 -10.79 -17.67 -26.48
CA MET A 442 -10.82 -16.31 -27.01
C MET A 442 -9.70 -15.46 -26.39
N PRO A 443 -8.42 -15.67 -26.75
CA PRO A 443 -7.27 -15.07 -26.04
C PRO A 443 -7.38 -13.55 -25.88
N GLY A 444 -7.87 -12.85 -26.92
CA GLY A 444 -8.09 -11.40 -26.88
C GLY A 444 -9.08 -10.95 -25.80
N TYR A 445 -10.14 -11.73 -25.56
CA TYR A 445 -11.08 -11.46 -24.45
C TYR A 445 -10.48 -11.82 -23.10
N VAL A 446 -9.66 -12.87 -23.03
CA VAL A 446 -9.01 -13.28 -21.78
C VAL A 446 -8.05 -12.18 -21.32
N VAL A 447 -7.12 -11.73 -22.18
CA VAL A 447 -6.17 -10.67 -21.79
C VAL A 447 -6.87 -9.35 -21.45
N LEU A 448 -7.96 -9.00 -22.14
CA LEU A 448 -8.78 -7.83 -21.80
C LEU A 448 -9.41 -7.98 -20.40
N ARG A 449 -10.00 -9.14 -20.09
CA ARG A 449 -10.58 -9.42 -18.76
C ARG A 449 -9.53 -9.24 -17.66
N HIS A 450 -8.35 -9.83 -17.84
CA HIS A 450 -7.27 -9.73 -16.85
C HIS A 450 -6.72 -8.31 -16.75
N MET A 451 -6.65 -7.55 -17.85
CA MET A 451 -6.29 -6.13 -17.80
C MET A 451 -7.32 -5.33 -16.99
N MET A 452 -8.62 -5.55 -17.18
CA MET A 452 -9.65 -4.87 -16.40
C MET A 452 -9.57 -5.19 -14.90
N LEU A 453 -9.32 -6.46 -14.55
CA LEU A 453 -9.08 -6.87 -13.16
C LEU A 453 -7.81 -6.24 -12.59
N PHE A 454 -6.73 -6.18 -13.38
CA PHE A 454 -5.49 -5.50 -13.00
C PHE A 454 -5.78 -4.03 -12.66
N LEU A 455 -6.44 -3.30 -13.54
CA LEU A 455 -6.75 -1.89 -13.35
C LEU A 455 -7.66 -1.66 -12.14
N ASN A 456 -8.73 -2.46 -11.98
CA ASN A 456 -9.70 -2.33 -10.88
C ASN A 456 -9.09 -2.53 -9.49
N GLY A 457 -8.04 -3.35 -9.39
CA GLY A 457 -7.30 -3.57 -8.15
C GLY A 457 -6.15 -2.58 -7.93
N ALA A 458 -5.55 -2.05 -9.00
CA ALA A 458 -4.38 -1.17 -8.93
C ALA A 458 -4.74 0.28 -8.65
N TYR A 459 -5.80 0.81 -9.27
CA TYR A 459 -6.12 2.25 -9.18
C TYR A 459 -6.34 2.80 -7.76
N PRO A 460 -6.84 2.03 -6.75
CA PRO A 460 -6.98 2.55 -5.40
C PRO A 460 -5.63 2.74 -4.69
N LEU A 461 -4.55 2.15 -5.20
CA LEU A 461 -3.21 2.22 -4.61
C LEU A 461 -2.53 3.54 -4.99
N PRO A 462 -2.23 4.42 -4.03
CA PRO A 462 -1.56 5.70 -4.32
C PRO A 462 -0.27 5.56 -5.12
N SER A 463 0.53 4.52 -4.85
CA SER A 463 1.81 4.26 -5.51
C SER A 463 1.68 3.76 -6.95
N ALA A 464 0.51 3.26 -7.38
CA ALA A 464 0.30 2.85 -8.77
C ALA A 464 0.16 4.03 -9.75
N LYS A 465 -0.08 5.25 -9.24
CA LYS A 465 -0.20 6.48 -10.05
C LYS A 465 -1.19 6.32 -11.22
N MET A 466 -2.37 5.80 -10.93
CA MET A 466 -3.35 5.37 -11.95
C MET A 466 -4.70 6.04 -11.73
N ASP A 467 -4.73 7.37 -11.80
CA ASP A 467 -5.98 8.13 -11.74
C ASP A 467 -6.75 8.02 -13.05
N TYR A 468 -6.01 8.00 -14.16
CA TYR A 468 -6.56 7.90 -15.50
C TYR A 468 -5.97 6.70 -16.24
N VAL A 469 -6.80 6.11 -17.08
CA VAL A 469 -6.36 5.13 -18.07
C VAL A 469 -6.78 5.62 -19.43
N MET A 470 -5.89 5.50 -20.41
CA MET A 470 -6.13 5.96 -21.76
C MET A 470 -5.79 4.90 -22.79
N CYS A 471 -6.35 5.02 -23.99
CA CYS A 471 -5.95 4.25 -25.16
C CYS A 471 -6.19 5.05 -26.43
N PHE A 472 -5.44 4.71 -27.48
CA PHE A 472 -5.68 5.24 -28.82
C PHE A 472 -6.17 4.12 -29.72
N PHE A 473 -7.24 4.38 -30.47
CA PHE A 473 -7.72 3.45 -31.47
C PHE A 473 -8.29 4.18 -32.67
N ARG A 474 -8.22 3.53 -33.83
CA ARG A 474 -8.84 4.03 -35.06
C ARG A 474 -10.35 3.83 -35.00
N PRO A 475 -11.18 4.83 -35.32
CA PRO A 475 -12.64 4.69 -35.32
C PRO A 475 -13.14 3.51 -36.18
N GLU A 476 -12.42 3.17 -37.25
CA GLU A 476 -12.76 2.07 -38.15
C GLU A 476 -12.55 0.69 -37.50
N ASN A 477 -11.74 0.61 -36.43
CA ASN A 477 -11.52 -0.62 -35.69
C ASN A 477 -12.73 -0.93 -34.80
N LYS A 478 -13.63 -1.79 -35.32
CA LYS A 478 -14.92 -2.12 -34.72
C LYS A 478 -14.83 -2.62 -33.26
N PHE A 479 -13.82 -3.40 -32.92
CA PHE A 479 -13.70 -3.96 -31.56
C PHE A 479 -13.41 -2.87 -30.50
N PRO A 480 -12.29 -2.11 -30.58
CA PRO A 480 -12.02 -1.08 -29.60
C PRO A 480 -13.07 0.03 -29.60
N ASP A 481 -13.65 0.40 -30.75
CA ASP A 481 -14.76 1.36 -30.77
C ASP A 481 -16.00 0.83 -30.04
N ARG A 482 -16.35 -0.45 -30.16
CA ARG A 482 -17.47 -1.04 -29.41
C ARG A 482 -17.21 -1.13 -27.91
N VAL A 483 -15.97 -1.43 -27.49
CA VAL A 483 -15.61 -1.60 -26.08
C VAL A 483 -15.38 -0.24 -25.41
N PHE A 484 -14.38 0.51 -25.87
CA PHE A 484 -13.95 1.77 -25.26
C PHE A 484 -14.85 2.93 -25.69
N GLY A 485 -15.01 3.12 -27.01
CA GLY A 485 -15.91 4.15 -27.54
C GLY A 485 -17.37 3.92 -27.12
N GLY A 486 -17.80 2.67 -27.09
CA GLY A 486 -19.11 2.26 -26.63
C GLY A 486 -19.35 2.62 -25.16
N PHE A 487 -18.35 2.45 -24.29
CA PHE A 487 -18.46 2.87 -22.90
C PHE A 487 -18.54 4.40 -22.74
N ALA A 488 -17.70 5.16 -23.46
CA ALA A 488 -17.76 6.62 -23.42
C ALA A 488 -19.16 7.13 -23.81
N ARG A 489 -19.76 6.53 -24.85
CA ARG A 489 -21.12 6.84 -25.31
C ARG A 489 -22.22 6.35 -24.34
N ASP A 490 -22.07 5.19 -23.71
CA ASP A 490 -23.02 4.64 -22.72
C ASP A 490 -23.01 5.45 -21.42
N LEU A 491 -21.84 5.88 -20.96
CA LEU A 491 -21.68 6.73 -19.79
C LEU A 491 -22.23 8.15 -20.02
N ASN A 492 -22.09 8.66 -21.25
CA ASN A 492 -22.55 9.99 -21.68
C ASN A 492 -22.12 11.11 -20.72
N ASN A 493 -20.89 11.01 -20.22
CA ASN A 493 -20.27 11.97 -19.32
C ASN A 493 -18.79 12.10 -19.67
N PRO A 494 -18.38 13.11 -20.47
CA PRO A 494 -17.00 13.26 -20.90
C PRO A 494 -16.02 13.52 -19.73
N ARG A 495 -16.53 13.93 -18.56
CA ARG A 495 -15.74 14.08 -17.33
C ARG A 495 -15.56 12.78 -16.54
N GLY A 496 -16.26 11.71 -16.91
CA GLY A 496 -16.00 10.36 -16.41
C GLY A 496 -15.23 9.52 -17.43
N CYS A 497 -15.57 9.68 -18.71
CA CYS A 497 -14.88 9.01 -19.81
C CYS A 497 -14.99 9.84 -21.10
N SER A 498 -13.87 10.36 -21.60
CA SER A 498 -13.81 11.19 -22.81
C SER A 498 -13.41 10.39 -24.04
N LEU A 499 -13.85 10.88 -25.20
CA LEU A 499 -13.54 10.31 -26.51
C LEU A 499 -13.30 11.48 -27.48
N ASP A 500 -12.03 11.75 -27.77
CA ASP A 500 -11.62 12.88 -28.60
C ASP A 500 -10.98 12.40 -29.89
N LEU A 501 -11.47 12.86 -31.03
CA LEU A 501 -10.98 12.45 -32.35
C LEU A 501 -9.84 13.37 -32.82
N PHE A 502 -8.68 12.78 -33.08
CA PHE A 502 -7.49 13.47 -33.58
C PHE A 502 -7.20 13.04 -35.02
N ALA A 503 -6.80 14.01 -35.84
CA ALA A 503 -6.13 13.76 -37.10
C ALA A 503 -4.66 13.38 -36.84
N TYR A 504 -4.16 12.39 -37.58
CA TYR A 504 -2.77 11.94 -37.50
C TYR A 504 -2.10 12.06 -38.86
N LEU A 505 -0.91 12.66 -38.87
CA LEU A 505 -0.02 12.73 -40.02
C LEU A 505 1.44 12.83 -39.58
N ALA A 506 2.39 12.50 -40.46
CA ALA A 506 3.82 12.64 -40.18
C ALA A 506 4.42 13.79 -41.00
N VAL A 507 5.10 14.72 -40.33
CA VAL A 507 5.77 15.87 -40.96
C VAL A 507 7.29 15.73 -40.90
N ALA A 508 8.01 16.24 -41.89
CA ALA A 508 9.47 16.16 -41.90
C ALA A 508 10.07 16.86 -40.67
N ALA A 509 10.91 16.15 -39.93
CA ALA A 509 11.59 16.70 -38.76
C ALA A 509 12.89 17.43 -39.14
N LYS A 510 13.55 16.95 -40.20
CA LYS A 510 14.86 17.41 -40.67
C LYS A 510 14.69 18.38 -41.84
N GLY A 511 15.10 19.63 -41.64
CA GLY A 511 15.03 20.73 -42.61
C GLY A 511 15.51 22.05 -41.99
N ALA A 512 15.69 23.10 -42.80
CA ALA A 512 15.92 24.44 -42.26
C ALA A 512 14.71 24.86 -41.43
N SER A 513 14.94 25.25 -40.16
CA SER A 513 13.90 25.82 -39.30
C SER A 513 13.20 26.94 -40.05
N MET A 514 11.89 26.81 -40.28
CA MET A 514 11.15 27.85 -40.95
C MET A 514 10.92 28.97 -39.92
N PRO A 515 11.33 30.22 -40.20
CA PRO A 515 11.08 31.32 -39.29
C PRO A 515 9.56 31.51 -39.12
N LEU A 516 9.16 31.85 -37.91
CA LEU A 516 7.78 32.29 -37.67
C LEU A 516 7.57 33.67 -38.30
N PRO A 517 6.37 33.96 -38.84
CA PRO A 517 6.07 35.32 -39.30
C PRO A 517 6.12 36.31 -38.11
N GLU A 518 6.38 37.58 -38.38
CA GLU A 518 6.72 38.60 -37.35
C GLU A 518 5.67 38.77 -36.24
N ALA A 519 4.37 38.62 -36.56
CA ALA A 519 3.27 38.71 -35.60
C ALA A 519 3.09 37.46 -34.70
N TRP A 520 3.87 36.41 -34.94
CA TRP A 520 3.76 35.12 -34.28
C TRP A 520 4.89 34.89 -33.28
N SER A 521 4.55 34.29 -32.15
CA SER A 521 5.52 33.89 -31.13
C SER A 521 5.24 32.48 -30.63
N LEU A 522 6.31 31.74 -30.36
CA LEU A 522 6.29 30.40 -29.80
C LEU A 522 7.03 30.42 -28.47
N LYS A 523 6.36 29.99 -27.39
CA LYS A 523 6.94 29.95 -26.04
C LYS A 523 6.32 28.83 -25.22
N GLU A 524 7.01 28.43 -24.16
CA GLU A 524 6.42 27.55 -23.15
C GLU A 524 5.21 28.23 -22.49
N ILE A 525 4.14 27.48 -22.26
CA ILE A 525 2.89 28.04 -21.76
C ILE A 525 3.00 28.39 -20.26
N SER A 526 2.48 29.54 -19.87
CA SER A 526 2.34 29.95 -18.47
C SER A 526 1.10 29.32 -17.81
N LEU A 527 1.01 29.39 -16.47
CA LEU A 527 -0.17 28.93 -15.73
C LEU A 527 -1.45 29.68 -16.14
N SER A 528 -1.37 30.98 -16.45
CA SER A 528 -2.53 31.76 -16.94
C SER A 528 -3.00 31.30 -18.31
N GLU A 529 -2.08 31.04 -19.24
CA GLU A 529 -2.40 30.56 -20.58
C GLU A 529 -2.92 29.11 -20.54
N MET A 530 -2.41 28.29 -19.59
CA MET A 530 -2.94 26.95 -19.35
C MET A 530 -4.40 26.97 -18.87
N TRP A 531 -4.77 27.98 -18.07
CA TRP A 531 -6.15 28.17 -17.63
C TRP A 531 -7.08 28.57 -18.79
N GLU A 532 -6.62 29.38 -19.73
CA GLU A 532 -7.38 29.71 -20.95
C GLU A 532 -7.58 28.48 -21.84
N LEU A 533 -6.54 27.67 -22.02
CA LEU A 533 -6.64 26.38 -22.72
C LEU A 533 -7.64 25.43 -22.06
N ASP A 534 -7.67 25.39 -20.73
CA ASP A 534 -8.66 24.62 -19.96
C ASP A 534 -10.08 25.03 -20.30
N HIS A 535 -10.34 26.34 -20.35
CA HIS A 535 -11.65 26.86 -20.71
C HIS A 535 -12.05 26.47 -22.14
N PHE A 536 -11.14 26.63 -23.11
CA PHE A 536 -11.36 26.21 -24.49
C PHE A 536 -11.70 24.73 -24.59
N TYR A 537 -10.85 23.86 -24.03
CA TYR A 537 -10.99 22.42 -24.18
C TYR A 537 -12.23 21.87 -23.45
N ARG A 538 -12.61 22.46 -22.31
CA ARG A 538 -13.89 22.14 -21.64
C ARG A 538 -15.10 22.47 -22.50
N ARG A 539 -15.05 23.55 -23.29
CA ARG A 539 -16.15 23.97 -24.15
C ARG A 539 -16.26 23.12 -25.42
N THR A 540 -15.13 22.70 -25.99
CA THR A 540 -15.10 21.95 -27.26
C THR A 540 -15.22 20.45 -27.06
N SER A 541 -14.42 19.87 -26.17
CA SER A 541 -14.40 18.44 -25.86
C SER A 541 -15.20 18.11 -24.60
N GLY A 542 -15.00 18.90 -23.54
CA GLY A 542 -15.43 18.54 -22.18
C GLY A 542 -14.63 17.36 -21.59
N GLY A 543 -13.58 16.91 -22.28
CA GLY A 543 -12.84 15.69 -21.98
C GLY A 543 -11.82 15.82 -20.86
N LEU A 544 -10.98 14.79 -20.75
CA LEU A 544 -10.07 14.58 -19.61
C LEU A 544 -8.59 14.85 -19.90
N PHE A 545 -8.22 15.17 -21.15
CA PHE A 545 -6.81 15.25 -21.52
C PHE A 545 -6.04 16.31 -20.73
N LEU A 546 -6.65 17.48 -20.53
CA LEU A 546 -6.00 18.52 -19.73
C LEU A 546 -5.92 18.16 -18.24
N ASP A 547 -6.87 17.42 -17.68
CA ASP A 547 -6.76 16.92 -16.30
C ASP A 547 -5.60 15.94 -16.14
N VAL A 548 -5.26 15.19 -17.20
CA VAL A 548 -4.09 14.32 -17.24
C VAL A 548 -2.79 15.14 -17.23
N LEU A 549 -2.78 16.32 -17.87
CA LEU A 549 -1.59 17.19 -17.99
C LEU A 549 -1.41 18.14 -16.79
N GLN A 550 -2.49 18.71 -16.23
CA GLN A 550 -2.47 19.85 -15.30
C GLN A 550 -2.07 19.52 -13.85
N ARG A 551 -1.48 18.36 -13.57
CA ARG A 551 -1.12 18.00 -12.19
C ARG A 551 0.26 18.55 -11.80
N GLN A 552 0.29 19.33 -10.73
CA GLN A 552 1.52 19.63 -10.00
C GLN A 552 1.97 18.42 -9.15
N LEU A 553 3.26 18.10 -9.24
CA LEU A 553 3.89 17.12 -8.36
C LEU A 553 3.83 17.60 -6.91
N LYS A 554 3.52 16.68 -5.99
CA LYS A 554 3.58 16.98 -4.56
C LYS A 554 5.04 17.05 -4.10
N PRO A 555 5.36 17.79 -3.02
CA PRO A 555 6.69 17.74 -2.43
C PRO A 555 7.11 16.30 -2.12
N GLY A 556 8.28 15.90 -2.61
CA GLY A 556 8.83 14.53 -2.45
C GLY A 556 8.22 13.48 -3.39
N GLU A 557 7.35 13.85 -4.33
CA GLU A 557 6.86 12.95 -5.38
C GLU A 557 7.81 12.97 -6.58
N GLU A 558 8.30 11.80 -6.95
CA GLU A 558 9.15 11.61 -8.14
C GLU A 558 8.33 11.78 -9.43
N SER A 559 8.91 12.49 -10.40
CA SER A 559 8.34 12.71 -11.73
C SER A 559 8.45 11.46 -12.61
N LEU A 560 7.58 11.34 -13.61
CA LEU A 560 7.64 10.26 -14.59
C LEU A 560 8.97 10.24 -15.35
N ARG A 561 9.56 11.41 -15.56
CA ARG A 561 10.89 11.55 -16.17
C ARG A 561 11.95 10.84 -15.35
N GLU A 562 12.05 11.17 -14.07
CA GLU A 562 13.03 10.57 -13.15
C GLU A 562 12.83 9.06 -13.02
N VAL A 563 11.58 8.59 -12.88
CA VAL A 563 11.25 7.16 -12.85
C VAL A 563 11.73 6.45 -14.12
N SER A 564 11.50 7.06 -15.29
CA SER A 564 11.87 6.44 -16.57
C SER A 564 13.38 6.42 -16.78
N GLU A 565 14.06 7.52 -16.45
CA GLU A 565 15.52 7.66 -16.56
C GLU A 565 16.25 6.62 -15.70
N ARG A 566 15.72 6.30 -14.50
CA ARG A 566 16.23 5.21 -13.65
C ARG A 566 16.24 3.84 -14.34
N HIS A 567 15.32 3.61 -15.27
CA HIS A 567 15.24 2.38 -16.06
C HIS A 567 15.93 2.50 -17.43
N GLY A 568 16.70 3.57 -17.66
CA GLY A 568 17.35 3.84 -18.94
C GLY A 568 16.36 4.09 -20.07
N LEU A 569 15.16 4.58 -19.75
CA LEU A 569 14.12 4.97 -20.70
C LEU A 569 13.94 6.49 -20.67
N THR A 570 13.56 7.05 -21.80
CA THR A 570 13.13 8.42 -21.97
C THR A 570 11.62 8.50 -21.86
N ARG A 571 11.13 9.36 -20.96
CA ARG A 571 9.75 9.84 -21.00
C ARG A 571 9.69 11.26 -20.45
N LYS A 572 9.54 12.23 -21.34
CA LYS A 572 9.38 13.65 -20.98
C LYS A 572 8.40 14.34 -21.90
N TRP A 573 7.80 15.41 -21.41
CA TRP A 573 6.89 16.22 -22.19
C TRP A 573 6.92 17.68 -21.71
N SER A 574 6.61 18.58 -22.62
CA SER A 574 6.53 20.02 -22.38
C SER A 574 5.36 20.61 -23.17
N ILE A 575 4.82 21.74 -22.72
CA ILE A 575 3.66 22.37 -23.37
C ILE A 575 4.06 23.76 -23.88
N TYR A 576 3.89 23.97 -25.18
CA TYR A 576 4.18 25.24 -25.85
C TYR A 576 2.91 25.85 -26.41
N GLY A 577 2.78 27.17 -26.33
CA GLY A 577 1.73 27.93 -27.00
C GLY A 577 2.28 28.65 -28.24
N LEU A 578 1.48 28.65 -29.30
CA LEU A 578 1.69 29.49 -30.47
C LEU A 578 0.70 30.65 -30.43
N PHE A 579 1.21 31.87 -30.41
CA PHE A 579 0.44 33.09 -30.22
C PHE A 579 0.56 34.00 -31.42
N HIS A 580 -0.56 34.59 -31.83
CA HIS A 580 -0.61 35.71 -32.77
C HIS A 580 -0.97 36.97 -31.99
N GLU A 581 -0.09 37.97 -31.92
CA GLU A 581 -0.32 39.21 -31.18
C GLU A 581 -0.81 38.97 -29.72
N ASN A 582 -0.19 38.01 -29.01
CA ASN A 582 -0.55 37.53 -27.66
C ASN A 582 -1.87 36.75 -27.53
N ARG A 583 -2.61 36.50 -28.61
CA ARG A 583 -3.77 35.60 -28.59
C ARG A 583 -3.34 34.16 -28.88
N PRO A 584 -3.70 33.17 -28.05
CA PRO A 584 -3.31 31.78 -28.27
C PRO A 584 -4.06 31.20 -29.49
N ALA A 585 -3.32 30.79 -30.51
CA ALA A 585 -3.87 30.18 -31.71
C ALA A 585 -3.93 28.65 -31.61
N CYS A 586 -2.88 28.04 -31.04
CA CYS A 586 -2.86 26.63 -30.67
C CYS A 586 -1.90 26.35 -29.52
N VAL A 587 -2.05 25.17 -28.92
CA VAL A 587 -1.14 24.62 -27.93
C VAL A 587 -0.58 23.29 -28.41
N MET A 588 0.71 23.06 -28.16
CA MET A 588 1.45 21.88 -28.58
C MET A 588 2.06 21.18 -27.38
N VAL A 589 1.65 19.92 -27.16
CA VAL A 589 2.26 19.02 -26.18
C VAL A 589 3.35 18.22 -26.89
N VAL A 590 4.60 18.57 -26.61
CA VAL A 590 5.79 17.93 -27.20
C VAL A 590 6.11 16.70 -26.36
N ASN A 591 5.68 15.52 -26.81
CA ASN A 591 5.94 14.25 -26.13
C ASN A 591 7.22 13.61 -26.66
N GLN A 592 8.09 13.13 -25.78
CA GLN A 592 9.29 12.38 -26.15
C GLN A 592 9.33 11.04 -25.40
N SER A 593 9.64 9.97 -26.12
CA SER A 593 9.92 8.64 -25.56
C SER A 593 10.92 7.87 -26.42
N ASP A 594 11.47 6.76 -25.93
CA ASP A 594 12.22 5.85 -26.78
C ASP A 594 11.33 5.26 -27.88
N PHE A 595 11.96 4.86 -28.97
CA PHE A 595 11.34 4.17 -30.09
C PHE A 595 10.63 2.90 -29.65
N GLY A 596 9.36 2.76 -30.02
CA GLY A 596 8.62 1.54 -29.75
C GLY A 596 8.04 1.40 -28.35
N VAL A 597 8.28 2.36 -27.44
CA VAL A 597 7.45 2.45 -26.21
C VAL A 597 5.97 2.43 -26.60
N ASN A 598 5.61 3.14 -27.67
CA ASN A 598 4.36 2.98 -28.37
C ASN A 598 4.62 2.71 -29.86
N LEU A 599 4.20 1.56 -30.40
CA LEU A 599 4.37 1.18 -31.81
C LEU A 599 3.65 2.07 -32.85
N SER A 600 3.02 3.17 -32.44
CA SER A 600 2.50 4.22 -33.33
C SER A 600 3.15 5.58 -33.06
N GLU A 601 4.23 5.60 -32.26
CA GLU A 601 5.02 6.77 -31.86
C GLU A 601 4.19 7.91 -31.26
N ILE A 602 2.99 7.62 -30.72
CA ILE A 602 2.09 8.63 -30.15
C ILE A 602 2.70 9.28 -28.90
N LEU A 603 3.51 8.54 -28.14
CA LEU A 603 4.26 9.08 -26.98
C LEU A 603 5.60 9.74 -27.36
N ASN A 604 5.92 9.76 -28.66
CA ASN A 604 7.08 10.39 -29.26
C ASN A 604 6.63 11.29 -30.43
N SER A 605 5.72 12.22 -30.12
CA SER A 605 4.94 13.02 -31.08
C SER A 605 4.69 14.43 -30.57
N ILE A 606 4.20 15.31 -31.45
CA ILE A 606 3.64 16.59 -31.03
C ILE A 606 2.11 16.51 -31.12
N THR A 607 1.43 16.66 -29.99
CA THR A 607 -0.04 16.75 -29.93
C THR A 607 -0.46 18.21 -29.97
N VAL A 608 -1.22 18.61 -30.99
CA VAL A 608 -1.67 19.98 -31.26
C VAL A 608 -3.14 20.13 -30.90
N LEU A 609 -3.44 21.11 -30.05
CA LEU A 609 -4.79 21.56 -29.71
C LEU A 609 -5.00 22.93 -30.38
N VAL A 610 -5.76 22.97 -31.46
CA VAL A 610 -6.04 24.20 -32.22
C VAL A 610 -7.20 24.94 -31.57
N ILE A 611 -6.95 26.18 -31.16
CA ILE A 611 -7.91 27.06 -30.47
C ILE A 611 -8.61 27.97 -31.48
N GLU A 612 -7.85 28.58 -32.39
CA GLU A 612 -8.32 29.54 -33.38
C GLU A 612 -8.08 29.02 -34.81
N PRO A 613 -8.92 28.10 -35.31
CA PRO A 613 -8.68 27.42 -36.60
C PRO A 613 -8.72 28.37 -37.81
N GLU A 614 -9.50 29.45 -37.74
CA GLU A 614 -9.57 30.44 -38.83
C GLU A 614 -8.31 31.29 -38.90
N LEU A 615 -7.71 31.63 -37.75
CA LEU A 615 -6.49 32.42 -37.64
C LEU A 615 -5.24 31.62 -38.00
N LEU A 616 -5.21 30.33 -37.64
CA LEU A 616 -4.04 29.48 -37.81
C LEU A 616 -3.96 28.93 -39.24
N ALA A 617 -3.01 29.44 -40.03
CA ALA A 617 -2.68 28.87 -41.33
C ALA A 617 -1.75 27.63 -41.18
N TRP A 618 -1.79 26.74 -42.18
CA TRP A 618 -1.05 25.47 -42.13
C TRP A 618 0.47 25.66 -42.12
N ASP A 619 0.98 26.58 -42.94
CA ASP A 619 2.39 26.94 -43.02
C ASP A 619 2.93 27.51 -41.71
N VAL A 620 2.13 28.35 -41.02
CA VAL A 620 2.48 28.88 -39.70
C VAL A 620 2.59 27.75 -38.67
N LEU A 621 1.61 26.83 -38.64
CA LEU A 621 1.68 25.67 -37.76
C LEU A 621 2.91 24.81 -38.06
N LEU A 622 3.22 24.57 -39.34
CA LEU A 622 4.42 23.85 -39.75
C LEU A 622 5.71 24.55 -39.32
N SER A 623 5.78 25.89 -39.39
CA SER A 623 6.93 26.65 -38.89
C SER A 623 7.13 26.43 -37.39
N ALA A 624 6.06 26.54 -36.59
CA ALA A 624 6.13 26.29 -35.16
C ALA A 624 6.53 24.84 -34.85
N VAL A 625 5.93 23.87 -35.54
CA VAL A 625 6.27 22.46 -35.40
C VAL A 625 7.72 22.19 -35.78
N SER A 626 8.25 22.81 -36.84
CA SER A 626 9.65 22.63 -37.24
C SER A 626 10.65 23.08 -36.17
N GLN A 627 10.32 24.15 -35.44
CA GLN A 627 11.15 24.63 -34.32
C GLN A 627 11.13 23.68 -33.13
N LEU A 628 10.00 23.02 -32.87
CA LEU A 628 9.87 22.03 -31.79
C LEU A 628 10.39 20.65 -32.21
N ALA A 629 10.36 20.32 -33.50
CA ALA A 629 10.73 19.02 -34.03
C ALA A 629 12.23 18.68 -33.88
N VAL A 630 13.07 19.69 -33.62
CA VAL A 630 14.52 19.53 -33.44
C VAL A 630 14.93 18.61 -32.30
N VAL A 631 14.01 18.35 -31.35
CA VAL A 631 14.26 17.48 -30.19
C VAL A 631 14.10 15.99 -30.50
N TYR A 632 13.63 15.66 -31.71
CA TYR A 632 13.38 14.28 -32.14
C TYR A 632 14.49 13.79 -33.06
N ASP A 633 14.97 12.58 -32.82
CA ASP A 633 15.87 11.87 -33.76
C ASP A 633 15.06 11.10 -34.82
N LEU A 634 14.08 11.77 -35.42
CA LEU A 634 13.18 11.21 -36.42
C LEU A 634 13.42 11.86 -37.78
N ASP A 635 13.19 11.14 -38.87
CA ASP A 635 13.10 11.79 -40.19
C ASP A 635 11.75 12.48 -40.36
N LYS A 636 10.69 11.90 -39.79
CA LYS A 636 9.35 12.48 -39.72
C LYS A 636 8.79 12.40 -38.31
N VAL A 637 8.33 13.52 -37.76
CA VAL A 637 7.65 13.59 -36.46
C VAL A 637 6.15 13.34 -36.65
N PRO A 638 5.54 12.42 -35.88
CA PRO A 638 4.09 12.30 -35.83
C PRO A 638 3.43 13.53 -35.21
N LEU A 639 2.34 13.98 -35.83
CA LEU A 639 1.44 14.98 -35.28
C LEU A 639 0.08 14.35 -34.96
N LEU A 640 -0.46 14.65 -33.78
CA LEU A 640 -1.87 14.44 -33.46
C LEU A 640 -2.55 15.79 -33.35
N ILE A 641 -3.52 16.09 -34.21
CA ILE A 641 -4.16 17.40 -34.27
C ILE A 641 -5.63 17.29 -33.87
N TYR A 642 -6.03 18.10 -32.89
CA TYR A 642 -7.42 18.26 -32.44
C TYR A 642 -7.87 19.72 -32.59
N PRO A 643 -9.12 19.97 -33.02
CA PRO A 643 -10.06 18.97 -33.55
C PRO A 643 -9.57 18.40 -34.89
N ASP A 644 -9.98 17.18 -35.22
CA ASP A 644 -9.55 16.52 -36.46
C ASP A 644 -10.01 17.27 -37.73
N THR A 645 -11.07 18.07 -37.64
CA THR A 645 -11.61 18.88 -38.74
C THR A 645 -10.67 20.00 -39.21
N TYR A 646 -9.68 20.41 -38.39
CA TYR A 646 -8.75 21.48 -38.76
C TYR A 646 -7.95 21.14 -40.03
N VAL A 647 -7.43 19.91 -40.15
CA VAL A 647 -6.61 19.52 -41.31
C VAL A 647 -7.44 19.48 -42.59
N GLU A 648 -8.70 19.06 -42.49
CA GLU A 648 -9.63 19.05 -43.64
C GLU A 648 -9.95 20.48 -44.10
N ALA A 649 -10.23 21.39 -43.15
CA ALA A 649 -10.52 22.79 -43.45
C ALA A 649 -9.33 23.50 -44.14
N LYS A 650 -8.09 23.04 -43.92
CA LYS A 650 -6.89 23.56 -44.58
C LYS A 650 -6.47 22.78 -45.83
N GLY A 651 -7.26 21.80 -46.27
CA GLY A 651 -6.95 20.99 -47.45
C GLY A 651 -5.73 20.08 -47.29
N VAL A 652 -5.37 19.73 -46.05
CA VAL A 652 -4.20 18.91 -45.73
C VAL A 652 -4.62 17.43 -45.68
N PRO A 653 -3.94 16.53 -46.42
CA PRO A 653 -4.23 15.11 -46.38
C PRO A 653 -4.04 14.52 -44.97
N CYS A 654 -5.09 13.90 -44.43
CA CYS A 654 -5.04 13.17 -43.17
C CYS A 654 -4.68 11.70 -43.43
N GLU A 655 -3.58 11.20 -42.85
CA GLU A 655 -3.18 9.80 -43.05
C GLU A 655 -4.10 8.84 -42.29
N LYS A 656 -4.42 9.19 -41.04
CA LYS A 656 -5.19 8.35 -40.11
C LYS A 656 -5.96 9.23 -39.14
N ARG A 657 -7.03 8.68 -38.56
CA ARG A 657 -7.68 9.27 -37.38
C ARG A 657 -7.55 8.36 -36.18
N TYR A 658 -7.37 8.95 -35.01
CA TYR A 658 -7.33 8.23 -33.74
C TYR A 658 -8.29 8.87 -32.75
N ASN A 659 -9.17 8.05 -32.18
CA ASN A 659 -9.84 8.38 -30.95
C ASN A 659 -8.83 8.26 -29.80
N MET A 660 -8.65 9.34 -29.06
CA MET A 660 -8.07 9.34 -27.73
C MET A 660 -9.20 9.09 -26.74
N TRP A 661 -9.19 7.91 -26.14
CA TRP A 661 -10.12 7.54 -25.10
C TRP A 661 -9.43 7.67 -23.74
N ILE A 662 -10.06 8.34 -22.79
CA ILE A 662 -9.55 8.50 -21.44
C ILE A 662 -10.70 8.19 -20.47
N VAL A 663 -10.43 7.37 -19.45
CA VAL A 663 -11.36 7.12 -18.35
C VAL A 663 -10.74 7.57 -17.04
N ASP A 664 -11.54 8.24 -16.23
CA ASP A 664 -11.23 8.45 -14.83
C ASP A 664 -11.51 7.14 -14.06
N MET A 665 -10.51 6.62 -13.38
CA MET A 665 -10.58 5.31 -12.73
C MET A 665 -11.60 5.23 -11.59
N ARG A 666 -12.16 6.35 -11.12
CA ARG A 666 -13.36 6.37 -10.26
C ARG A 666 -14.58 5.74 -10.95
N TYR A 667 -14.63 5.77 -12.28
CA TYR A 667 -15.69 5.15 -13.11
C TYR A 667 -15.35 3.74 -13.59
N SER A 668 -14.22 3.16 -13.15
CA SER A 668 -13.76 1.83 -13.60
C SER A 668 -14.77 0.70 -13.35
N ASN A 669 -15.53 0.75 -12.24
CA ASN A 669 -16.55 -0.28 -11.96
C ASN A 669 -17.72 -0.21 -12.96
N LEU A 670 -18.12 1.00 -13.34
CA LEU A 670 -19.14 1.20 -14.38
C LEU A 670 -18.65 0.73 -15.76
N PHE A 671 -17.35 0.90 -16.06
CA PHE A 671 -16.76 0.34 -17.26
C PHE A 671 -16.79 -1.20 -17.26
N MET A 672 -16.43 -1.82 -16.14
CA MET A 672 -16.55 -3.28 -15.98
C MET A 672 -18.00 -3.76 -16.10
N GLU A 673 -18.96 -3.05 -15.50
CA GLU A 673 -20.40 -3.37 -15.62
C GLU A 673 -20.89 -3.26 -17.07
N PHE A 674 -20.46 -2.22 -17.79
CA PHE A 674 -20.76 -2.07 -19.21
C PHE A 674 -20.24 -3.27 -20.01
N VAL A 675 -18.98 -3.67 -19.79
CA VAL A 675 -18.38 -4.79 -20.52
C VAL A 675 -19.04 -6.12 -20.15
N GLN A 676 -19.33 -6.35 -18.86
CA GLN A 676 -20.09 -7.51 -18.40
C GLN A 676 -21.47 -7.59 -19.08
N ARG A 677 -22.21 -6.48 -19.13
CA ARG A 677 -23.54 -6.42 -19.73
C ARG A 677 -23.51 -6.61 -21.25
N LYS A 678 -22.64 -5.88 -21.95
CA LYS A 678 -22.62 -5.85 -23.42
C LYS A 678 -21.91 -7.04 -24.05
N PHE A 679 -20.88 -7.57 -23.39
CA PHE A 679 -20.03 -8.64 -23.92
C PHE A 679 -20.11 -9.94 -23.11
N ARG A 680 -21.00 -10.01 -22.10
CA ARG A 680 -21.18 -11.19 -21.23
C ARG A 680 -19.89 -11.63 -20.54
N MET A 681 -18.97 -10.69 -20.30
CA MET A 681 -17.70 -10.96 -19.63
C MET A 681 -17.95 -11.28 -18.14
N LYS A 682 -17.48 -12.44 -17.68
CA LYS A 682 -17.49 -12.82 -16.27
C LYS A 682 -16.12 -12.53 -15.65
N TYR A 683 -16.13 -11.99 -14.43
CA TYR A 683 -14.93 -11.61 -13.68
C TYR A 683 -14.62 -12.55 -12.52
N GLU A 684 -15.42 -13.60 -12.32
CA GLU A 684 -15.27 -14.62 -11.26
C GLU A 684 -14.56 -15.88 -11.75
#